data_AF-A0A9D7EK09-F1
#
_entry.id   AF-A0A9D7EK09-F1
#
_cell.length_a   1.000
_cell.length_b   1.000
_cell.length_c   1.000
_cell.angle_alpha   90.00
_cell.angle_beta   90.00
_cell.angle_gamma   90.00
#
_symmetry.space_group_name_H-M   'P 1'
#
loop_
_entity.id
_entity.type
_entity.pdbx_description
1 polymer ?
#
loop_
_entity_poly.entity_id
_entity_poly.type
_entity_poly.pdbx_seq_one_letter_code
_entity_poly.pdbx_strand_id
1 'polypeptide(L)'
;MMHICWSSKKIMDKRLGIPCVLGAAILALAQANLPGQTPPAGPHTPPLPVPDWSFVYIPTTADPLTEKPLLPYADLIKGYEYLIKAHGNPGTYDLKLDLRTLPNHDAFENALPVIFPQTGSALPPVNFKQYNIHATQQAAEPTVVYRGSTLWYMLNAPNGRMTVTLSTAGFAKPLQKPYVTIWKSSPDGPPNLADLSFYAENRLPLTNSVDPYAFLSEFNIAVRKDTTYFMRLDAAEKEGEFSVRCSFRYDAPNDNLSQALAIALAAVQYDNGIRYTNTVHGNNHGASTQTGEPLDLQRTVWYRFAAPAAGYANISLGSNTNHNAALFTGPATAFSFGQLARVNAPVPVSKDQNLYVAIGGEEEGEFDLQVSITQPPANDYFTNSIPMTQSRQTLIYNYYSKLDETLDYAISGVNNSLWWNVTPVETGTLSLRSVDGNFSQDYWRLMALDQGADRTINPVTQSPGLKTFNVNAGEPCFLWFAVPNGEIGEGQLSFELWANPANDDLGQPIDITDFTTATYSNGEVRKYSLTGRNNGSTDPGEPLPHTVWYRWTAPGSGHLDTTISSSVVSLLTGSSTDGPTGTNAATFQAITTPTLVAPGQVITFAVGGNYDQYTLACDFRPTPDNDEPTAPIAIVLGEKYTLYTRYANLSPADVAGASDIWFTYDPTQFAGPIEFRLNPDANGKPVTLQLAQAGQPLASHTFNDRGEEPFTVDIPPNGLVTVRAICAFADTDFDLIATYQAINDDFASRMVLTLEPRSWGVSTPMGPVTMKDYYRRVVVNNRNAGIESSEAGPNRQEAARLSGKSLWWEFTTPNEFGTLSIKSRPGCPPLLYLLTTDSVMPTSPLDYCAWNRIAIGNPWYSGDRYPATSQSVILNAEPRTTYRLRVDTQLGYEDQLMDFDIMVVPYPPNDFMQRPTPIPIQETTSTGTYKNRYQVKASSYQGSVTGSIYGGTRQAIATTLDGDIIETSAIYARYASSVQDFPYGQSTWFKVQTPDARSYTFTTFGSSFRPFVAISDGFPGYTGMKYLPDGGQYILQPNKDYYVLIDALVPPTQYINSFGRLPTL
;
A
#
# COMPACT_ATOMS: atom_id res chain seq x y z
N MET A 1 -16.59 -2.03 13.37
CA MET A 1 -15.11 -1.95 13.43
C MET A 1 -14.60 -1.39 12.11
N MET A 2 -13.47 -0.65 12.12
CA MET A 2 -12.95 0.28 11.08
C MET A 2 -13.79 1.57 10.95
N HIS A 3 -13.47 2.70 11.57
CA HIS A 3 -12.31 3.61 11.39
C HIS A 3 -12.02 3.96 9.93
N ILE A 4 -12.36 5.19 9.51
CA ILE A 4 -11.43 6.20 8.99
C ILE A 4 -11.97 7.59 9.36
N CYS A 5 -11.09 8.33 10.00
CA CYS A 5 -11.23 9.69 10.49
C CYS A 5 -10.51 10.62 9.49
N TRP A 6 -11.04 11.81 9.25
CA TRP A 6 -10.25 12.94 8.75
C TRP A 6 -10.42 14.11 9.73
N SER A 7 -9.38 14.38 10.51
CA SER A 7 -9.26 15.61 11.28
C SER A 7 -7.84 16.20 11.15
N SER A 8 -7.80 17.39 10.54
CA SER A 8 -7.09 18.62 10.96
C SER A 8 -5.64 18.59 11.50
N LYS A 9 -4.85 19.53 10.98
CA LYS A 9 -3.80 20.32 11.66
C LYS A 9 -3.95 21.76 11.13
N LYS A 10 -4.34 22.83 11.84
CA LYS A 10 -3.99 23.44 13.14
C LYS A 10 -2.54 23.90 13.26
N ILE A 11 -2.34 25.21 13.41
CA ILE A 11 -1.39 25.97 14.28
C ILE A 11 -2.01 27.39 14.40
N MET A 12 -2.64 27.72 15.54
CA MET A 12 -2.16 28.56 16.68
C MET A 12 -2.27 30.08 16.38
N ASP A 13 -2.70 30.95 17.29
CA ASP A 13 -2.33 30.99 18.71
C ASP A 13 -3.26 31.91 19.56
N LYS A 14 -3.42 31.55 20.85
CA LYS A 14 -3.64 32.37 22.09
C LYS A 14 -4.79 33.42 22.16
N ARG A 15 -5.47 33.69 23.29
CA ARG A 15 -5.44 33.26 24.70
C ARG A 15 -6.72 33.80 25.39
N LEU A 16 -7.35 32.94 26.19
CA LEU A 16 -8.00 33.16 27.50
C LEU A 16 -8.43 34.57 27.97
N GLY A 17 -9.69 34.67 28.46
CA GLY A 17 -10.13 35.72 29.39
C GLY A 17 -11.65 35.91 29.53
N ILE A 18 -12.31 35.03 30.29
CA ILE A 18 -13.69 35.05 30.82
C ILE A 18 -13.78 36.06 32.02
N PRO A 19 -14.91 36.42 32.72
CA PRO A 19 -16.39 36.38 32.52
C PRO A 19 -17.14 37.72 32.89
N CYS A 20 -18.49 37.63 32.93
CA CYS A 20 -19.42 38.17 33.95
C CYS A 20 -20.27 39.40 33.57
N VAL A 21 -21.55 39.56 33.94
CA VAL A 21 -22.66 38.75 34.51
C VAL A 21 -23.82 39.74 34.84
N LEU A 22 -25.08 39.26 34.90
CA LEU A 22 -26.30 39.85 35.51
C LEU A 22 -26.82 41.18 34.90
N GLY A 23 -28.11 41.45 34.72
CA GLY A 23 -29.31 40.91 35.37
C GLY A 23 -30.03 42.02 36.16
N ALA A 24 -31.36 42.08 35.99
CA ALA A 24 -32.37 42.74 36.82
C ALA A 24 -33.00 44.07 36.33
N ALA A 25 -34.33 43.98 36.26
CA ALA A 25 -35.34 45.01 36.04
C ALA A 25 -35.67 45.81 37.31
N ILE A 26 -36.48 46.87 37.18
CA ILE A 26 -37.48 47.46 38.13
C ILE A 26 -38.18 48.62 37.38
N LEU A 27 -39.51 48.54 37.11
CA LEU A 27 -40.65 49.15 37.84
C LEU A 27 -40.69 50.70 37.77
N ALA A 28 -41.80 51.44 37.65
CA ALA A 28 -43.25 51.19 37.57
C ALA A 28 -44.02 52.52 37.33
N LEU A 29 -45.34 52.41 37.12
CA LEU A 29 -46.43 53.40 37.39
C LEU A 29 -46.58 54.57 36.39
N ALA A 30 -47.77 55.03 35.96
CA ALA A 30 -49.17 54.78 36.34
C ALA A 30 -50.13 55.16 35.17
N GLN A 31 -51.34 54.58 35.23
CA GLN A 31 -52.50 54.86 34.39
C GLN A 31 -53.16 56.22 34.73
N ALA A 32 -53.80 56.89 33.77
CA ALA A 32 -55.12 57.54 33.94
C ALA A 32 -55.69 58.12 32.62
N ASN A 33 -56.84 57.57 32.21
CA ASN A 33 -58.07 58.18 31.67
C ASN A 33 -58.03 59.43 30.74
N LEU A 34 -58.57 59.22 29.52
CA LEU A 34 -59.74 59.87 28.86
C LEU A 34 -60.03 61.37 29.09
N PRO A 35 -60.88 62.01 28.26
CA PRO A 35 -61.10 61.92 26.81
C PRO A 35 -61.06 63.33 26.19
N GLY A 36 -60.87 63.47 24.88
CA GLY A 36 -60.95 64.80 24.31
C GLY A 36 -60.78 64.89 22.81
N GLN A 37 -61.93 64.92 22.15
CA GLN A 37 -62.27 66.00 21.23
C GLN A 37 -61.37 66.13 20.00
N THR A 38 -61.90 65.66 18.87
CA THR A 38 -61.60 66.25 17.56
C THR A 38 -61.69 67.78 17.63
N PRO A 39 -60.61 68.51 17.29
CA PRO A 39 -60.70 69.89 16.89
C PRO A 39 -60.55 70.01 15.36
N PRO A 40 -60.97 71.15 14.81
CA PRO A 40 -61.54 71.24 13.47
C PRO A 40 -60.50 71.47 12.37
N ALA A 41 -60.95 71.25 11.13
CA ALA A 41 -60.28 71.72 9.93
C ALA A 41 -60.08 73.25 9.98
N GLY A 42 -58.84 73.70 9.76
CA GLY A 42 -58.52 75.12 9.58
C GLY A 42 -57.09 75.49 10.03
N PRO A 43 -56.48 76.52 9.44
CA PRO A 43 -55.07 76.50 9.03
C PRO A 43 -54.18 77.34 9.94
N HIS A 44 -53.12 76.79 10.55
CA HIS A 44 -52.08 77.62 11.15
C HIS A 44 -50.69 76.98 11.04
N THR A 45 -49.90 77.56 10.13
CA THR A 45 -48.45 77.84 10.17
C THR A 45 -47.44 76.74 10.52
N PRO A 46 -46.36 76.61 9.72
CA PRO A 46 -45.37 75.55 9.84
C PRO A 46 -44.53 75.67 11.12
N PRO A 47 -44.19 74.57 11.81
CA PRO A 47 -43.13 74.59 12.82
C PRO A 47 -41.76 74.45 12.14
N LEU A 48 -41.08 75.59 11.94
CA LEU A 48 -39.62 75.79 11.66
C LEU A 48 -39.03 75.04 10.44
N PRO A 49 -38.02 75.61 9.74
CA PRO A 49 -37.51 74.99 8.52
C PRO A 49 -36.88 73.64 8.84
N VAL A 50 -37.54 72.57 8.39
CA VAL A 50 -36.94 71.25 8.15
C VAL A 50 -35.72 71.49 7.26
N PRO A 51 -34.58 70.82 7.45
CA PRO A 51 -33.48 71.01 6.53
C PRO A 51 -33.97 70.62 5.13
N ASP A 52 -33.90 71.53 4.16
CA ASP A 52 -34.11 71.18 2.77
C ASP A 52 -32.89 70.37 2.36
N TRP A 53 -33.07 69.06 2.25
CA TRP A 53 -32.05 68.17 1.71
C TRP A 53 -32.19 68.19 0.18
N SER A 54 -31.08 68.31 -0.53
CA SER A 54 -31.04 68.14 -1.98
C SER A 54 -29.89 67.21 -2.39
N PHE A 55 -30.14 66.39 -3.42
CA PHE A 55 -29.09 65.65 -4.10
C PHE A 55 -28.65 66.45 -5.32
N VAL A 56 -27.33 66.65 -5.43
CA VAL A 56 -26.72 67.26 -6.61
C VAL A 56 -25.85 66.20 -7.27
N TYR A 57 -26.20 65.87 -8.51
CA TYR A 57 -25.32 65.06 -9.35
C TYR A 57 -24.05 65.86 -9.65
N ILE A 58 -22.86 65.27 -9.50
CA ILE A 58 -21.59 65.95 -9.81
C ILE A 58 -21.06 65.48 -11.19
N PRO A 59 -21.38 66.16 -12.30
CA PRO A 59 -20.58 66.06 -13.52
C PRO A 59 -19.37 67.01 -13.41
N THR A 60 -18.31 66.77 -14.20
CA THR A 60 -17.04 67.54 -14.22
C THR A 60 -17.16 69.05 -14.53
N THR A 61 -18.38 69.57 -14.68
CA THR A 61 -18.73 71.00 -14.72
C THR A 61 -20.06 71.18 -13.97
N ALA A 62 -20.01 71.68 -12.74
CA ALA A 62 -21.18 71.84 -11.87
C ALA A 62 -22.07 73.02 -12.32
N ASP A 63 -23.33 72.73 -12.63
CA ASP A 63 -24.38 73.75 -12.80
C ASP A 63 -25.35 73.68 -11.59
N PRO A 64 -25.48 74.75 -10.79
CA PRO A 64 -26.42 74.82 -9.68
C PRO A 64 -27.91 74.73 -10.08
N LEU A 65 -28.25 74.66 -11.38
CA LEU A 65 -29.63 74.47 -11.86
C LEU A 65 -30.11 73.00 -11.85
N THR A 66 -29.29 72.03 -11.43
CA THR A 66 -29.66 70.60 -11.39
C THR A 66 -29.99 70.05 -10.00
N GLU A 67 -30.08 70.90 -8.96
CA GLU A 67 -30.49 70.48 -7.61
C GLU A 67 -31.90 69.85 -7.65
N LYS A 68 -32.04 68.59 -7.21
CA LYS A 68 -33.34 67.95 -7.00
C LYS A 68 -33.67 67.90 -5.49
N PRO A 69 -34.83 68.40 -5.06
CA PRO A 69 -35.25 68.30 -3.66
C PRO A 69 -35.50 66.83 -3.29
N LEU A 70 -35.10 66.45 -2.07
CA LEU A 70 -35.21 65.08 -1.53
C LEU A 70 -36.61 64.73 -0.99
N LEU A 71 -37.66 65.19 -1.65
CA LEU A 71 -39.03 65.01 -1.16
C LEU A 71 -39.88 64.20 -2.16
N PRO A 72 -40.14 62.90 -1.89
CA PRO A 72 -39.68 62.08 -0.76
C PRO A 72 -38.40 61.25 -1.01
N TYR A 73 -37.91 61.18 -2.26
CA TYR A 73 -36.73 60.39 -2.66
C TYR A 73 -36.12 60.92 -3.98
N ALA A 74 -34.93 60.46 -4.34
CA ALA A 74 -34.26 60.79 -5.60
C ALA A 74 -33.79 59.54 -6.32
N ASP A 75 -34.06 59.43 -7.62
CA ASP A 75 -33.52 58.37 -8.46
C ASP A 75 -32.00 58.52 -8.58
N LEU A 76 -31.27 57.48 -8.19
CA LEU A 76 -29.82 57.42 -8.29
C LEU A 76 -29.41 56.48 -9.42
N ILE A 77 -28.53 56.96 -10.28
CA ILE A 77 -27.94 56.19 -11.37
C ILE A 77 -26.73 55.46 -10.81
N LYS A 78 -26.70 54.13 -10.98
CA LYS A 78 -25.59 53.29 -10.52
C LYS A 78 -24.26 53.76 -11.13
N GLY A 79 -23.25 53.95 -10.28
CA GLY A 79 -21.88 54.30 -10.70
C GLY A 79 -21.58 55.80 -10.76
N TYR A 80 -22.51 56.66 -10.34
CA TYR A 80 -22.33 58.11 -10.30
C TYR A 80 -22.11 58.63 -8.87
N GLU A 81 -21.35 59.72 -8.74
CA GLU A 81 -21.14 60.43 -7.46
C GLU A 81 -22.20 61.52 -7.25
N TYR A 82 -22.65 61.62 -6.00
CA TYR A 82 -23.71 62.52 -5.59
C TYR A 82 -23.28 63.31 -4.35
N LEU A 83 -23.51 64.63 -4.37
CA LEU A 83 -23.36 65.49 -3.20
C LEU A 83 -24.71 65.61 -2.48
N ILE A 84 -24.72 65.41 -1.15
CA ILE A 84 -25.90 65.68 -0.31
C ILE A 84 -25.70 67.05 0.34
N LYS A 85 -26.60 67.97 0.05
CA LYS A 85 -26.62 69.29 0.67
C LYS A 85 -27.79 69.34 1.66
N ALA A 86 -27.50 69.61 2.92
CA ALA A 86 -28.48 69.81 3.97
C ALA A 86 -28.55 71.31 4.29
N HIS A 87 -29.73 71.92 4.18
CA HIS A 87 -29.87 73.34 4.48
C HIS A 87 -30.89 73.58 5.60
N GLY A 88 -30.42 73.83 6.83
CA GLY A 88 -31.27 74.06 8.01
C GLY A 88 -30.57 74.87 9.11
N ASN A 89 -31.26 75.11 10.23
CA ASN A 89 -30.71 75.85 11.37
C ASN A 89 -29.55 75.08 12.05
N PRO A 90 -28.57 75.76 12.68
CA PRO A 90 -27.43 75.11 13.32
C PRO A 90 -27.86 74.15 14.44
N GLY A 91 -27.45 72.88 14.36
CA GLY A 91 -27.72 71.83 15.34
C GLY A 91 -26.99 70.52 14.97
N THR A 92 -26.99 69.55 15.87
CA THR A 92 -26.49 68.19 15.59
C THR A 92 -27.56 67.39 14.84
N TYR A 93 -27.16 66.67 13.80
CA TYR A 93 -28.03 65.79 13.02
C TYR A 93 -27.35 64.45 12.76
N ASP A 94 -28.16 63.37 12.73
CA ASP A 94 -27.74 62.05 12.26
C ASP A 94 -28.27 61.86 10.82
N LEU A 95 -27.36 61.78 9.85
CA LEU A 95 -27.70 61.45 8.47
C LEU A 95 -27.65 59.92 8.29
N LYS A 96 -28.80 59.30 8.06
CA LYS A 96 -28.90 57.87 7.72
C LYS A 96 -29.37 57.72 6.28
N LEU A 97 -28.48 57.25 5.41
CA LEU A 97 -28.78 56.97 4.01
C LEU A 97 -29.26 55.51 3.84
N ASP A 98 -30.42 55.32 3.24
CA ASP A 98 -31.02 54.01 2.96
C ASP A 98 -31.10 53.83 1.43
N LEU A 99 -30.09 53.18 0.85
CA LEU A 99 -30.00 52.94 -0.60
C LEU A 99 -30.65 51.61 -0.97
N ARG A 100 -31.66 51.65 -1.84
CA ARG A 100 -32.39 50.47 -2.31
C ARG A 100 -32.55 50.54 -3.82
N THR A 101 -32.59 49.38 -4.46
CA THR A 101 -33.13 49.28 -5.82
C THR A 101 -34.65 49.39 -5.75
N LEU A 102 -35.32 49.82 -6.83
CA LEU A 102 -36.78 49.68 -6.88
C LEU A 102 -37.13 48.17 -6.88
N PRO A 103 -38.27 47.77 -6.29
CA PRO A 103 -38.67 46.37 -6.31
C PRO A 103 -38.91 45.88 -7.75
N ASN A 104 -38.13 44.91 -8.21
CA ASN A 104 -38.12 44.48 -9.62
C ASN A 104 -39.38 43.70 -10.07
N HIS A 105 -40.30 43.38 -9.16
CA HIS A 105 -41.52 42.59 -9.40
C HIS A 105 -42.77 43.31 -8.84
N ASP A 106 -42.75 44.64 -8.89
CA ASP A 106 -43.88 45.51 -8.58
C ASP A 106 -44.91 45.56 -9.72
N ALA A 107 -44.50 45.35 -10.96
CA ALA A 107 -45.39 45.09 -12.10
C ALA A 107 -45.76 43.61 -12.23
N PHE A 108 -47.02 43.34 -12.59
CA PHE A 108 -47.57 42.00 -12.78
C PHE A 108 -46.80 41.19 -13.83
N GLU A 109 -46.38 41.81 -14.93
CA GLU A 109 -45.60 41.17 -16.00
C GLU A 109 -44.21 40.71 -15.53
N ASN A 110 -43.72 41.30 -14.44
CA ASN A 110 -42.44 40.98 -13.82
C ASN A 110 -42.59 40.10 -12.57
N ALA A 111 -43.75 39.45 -12.39
CA ALA A 111 -44.03 38.61 -11.22
C ALA A 111 -42.91 37.59 -10.98
N LEU A 112 -42.40 37.55 -9.75
CA LEU A 112 -41.28 36.68 -9.38
C LEU A 112 -41.73 35.20 -9.39
N PRO A 113 -41.12 34.31 -10.19
CA PRO A 113 -41.54 32.92 -10.26
C PRO A 113 -41.15 32.15 -8.99
N VAL A 114 -42.12 31.42 -8.43
CA VAL A 114 -41.96 30.43 -7.36
C VAL A 114 -42.25 29.06 -7.97
N ILE A 115 -41.21 28.27 -8.16
CA ILE A 115 -41.28 26.99 -8.88
C ILE A 115 -41.07 25.85 -7.89
N PHE A 116 -42.00 24.90 -7.88
CA PHE A 116 -41.85 23.62 -7.19
C PHE A 116 -41.65 22.52 -8.24
N PRO A 117 -40.49 21.84 -8.30
CA PRO A 117 -40.24 20.78 -9.29
C PRO A 117 -41.28 19.65 -9.22
N GLN A 118 -41.51 18.96 -10.33
CA GLN A 118 -42.64 18.02 -10.48
C GLN A 118 -42.43 16.63 -9.86
N THR A 119 -41.26 16.32 -9.29
CA THR A 119 -40.93 14.96 -8.81
C THR A 119 -39.99 14.99 -7.60
N GLY A 120 -40.35 14.24 -6.55
CA GLY A 120 -39.45 13.86 -5.46
C GLY A 120 -39.81 14.41 -4.07
N SER A 121 -39.45 13.63 -3.06
CA SER A 121 -39.53 13.85 -1.60
C SER A 121 -39.36 15.30 -1.13
N ALA A 122 -40.10 15.68 -0.07
CA ALA A 122 -40.05 16.93 0.70
C ALA A 122 -39.18 18.05 0.09
N LEU A 123 -39.78 18.91 -0.72
CA LEU A 123 -39.03 20.02 -1.31
C LEU A 123 -38.60 21.03 -0.24
N PRO A 124 -37.36 21.56 -0.31
CA PRO A 124 -36.96 22.66 0.53
C PRO A 124 -37.87 23.87 0.23
N PRO A 125 -38.36 24.57 1.26
CA PRO A 125 -39.21 25.73 1.05
C PRO A 125 -38.46 26.84 0.34
N VAL A 126 -39.17 27.55 -0.53
CA VAL A 126 -38.63 28.72 -1.24
C VAL A 126 -38.74 29.92 -0.32
N ASN A 127 -37.62 30.61 -0.08
CA ASN A 127 -37.55 31.73 0.86
C ASN A 127 -37.05 32.98 0.14
N PHE A 128 -37.74 34.10 0.33
CA PHE A 128 -37.35 35.40 -0.20
C PHE A 128 -37.31 36.43 0.92
N LYS A 129 -36.28 37.28 0.95
CA LYS A 129 -36.25 38.52 1.75
C LYS A 129 -36.55 39.67 0.80
N GLN A 130 -37.63 40.39 1.03
CA GLN A 130 -38.18 41.38 0.10
C GLN A 130 -38.66 42.63 0.85
N TYR A 131 -38.97 43.68 0.10
CA TYR A 131 -39.58 44.90 0.61
C TYR A 131 -40.51 45.47 -0.44
N ASN A 132 -41.66 46.00 -0.02
CA ASN A 132 -42.59 46.70 -0.91
C ASN A 132 -42.47 48.23 -0.81
N ILE A 133 -41.46 48.73 -0.11
CA ILE A 133 -41.19 50.17 -0.02
C ILE A 133 -40.95 50.69 -1.44
N HIS A 134 -41.75 51.67 -1.87
CA HIS A 134 -41.75 52.25 -3.22
C HIS A 134 -42.24 51.34 -4.36
N ALA A 135 -42.83 50.19 -4.05
CA ALA A 135 -43.59 49.45 -5.06
C ALA A 135 -44.81 50.30 -5.50
N THR A 136 -45.25 50.12 -6.74
CA THR A 136 -46.35 50.91 -7.31
C THR A 136 -47.54 50.04 -7.68
N GLN A 137 -48.74 50.61 -7.57
CA GLN A 137 -49.95 49.95 -8.04
C GLN A 137 -50.04 50.08 -9.56
N GLN A 138 -50.19 48.96 -10.26
CA GLN A 138 -50.40 48.93 -11.70
C GLN A 138 -51.86 49.24 -12.08
N ALA A 139 -52.06 49.85 -13.26
CA ALA A 139 -53.40 50.07 -13.82
C ALA A 139 -54.12 48.73 -14.04
N ALA A 140 -55.40 48.66 -13.68
CA ALA A 140 -56.22 47.44 -13.68
C ALA A 140 -55.85 46.38 -12.62
N GLU A 141 -55.06 46.74 -11.59
CA GLU A 141 -54.92 45.87 -10.42
C GLU A 141 -56.26 45.61 -9.72
N PRO A 142 -56.50 44.38 -9.21
CA PRO A 142 -57.75 44.04 -8.55
C PRO A 142 -58.06 44.95 -7.35
N THR A 143 -59.31 45.44 -7.29
CA THR A 143 -59.80 46.57 -6.45
C THR A 143 -59.61 46.48 -4.94
N VAL A 144 -59.21 45.35 -4.38
CA VAL A 144 -58.91 45.25 -2.94
C VAL A 144 -57.45 45.60 -2.70
N VAL A 145 -57.09 46.88 -2.86
CA VAL A 145 -55.75 47.41 -2.58
C VAL A 145 -55.84 48.33 -1.36
N TYR A 146 -54.96 48.15 -0.38
CA TYR A 146 -54.95 49.01 0.81
C TYR A 146 -54.01 50.20 0.62
N ARG A 147 -52.71 49.94 0.41
CA ARG A 147 -51.70 50.98 0.22
C ARG A 147 -51.30 51.19 -1.23
N GLY A 148 -51.39 50.14 -2.05
CA GLY A 148 -50.97 50.20 -3.45
C GLY A 148 -49.47 50.08 -3.64
N SER A 149 -48.77 49.53 -2.64
CA SER A 149 -47.36 49.18 -2.73
C SER A 149 -47.27 47.67 -2.95
N THR A 150 -47.59 47.23 -4.16
CA THR A 150 -47.87 45.82 -4.50
C THR A 150 -46.67 45.10 -5.10
N LEU A 151 -46.51 43.84 -4.70
CA LEU A 151 -45.52 42.92 -5.27
C LEU A 151 -46.20 41.66 -5.78
N TRP A 152 -45.76 41.19 -6.94
CA TRP A 152 -46.34 40.04 -7.63
C TRP A 152 -45.40 38.84 -7.65
N TYR A 153 -45.95 37.66 -7.38
CA TYR A 153 -45.27 36.37 -7.46
C TYR A 153 -46.11 35.42 -8.31
N MET A 154 -45.46 34.70 -9.23
CA MET A 154 -46.11 33.69 -10.07
C MET A 154 -45.82 32.31 -9.49
N LEU A 155 -46.87 31.56 -9.16
CA LEU A 155 -46.79 30.27 -8.48
C LEU A 155 -47.17 29.15 -9.46
N ASN A 156 -46.21 28.28 -9.76
CA ASN A 156 -46.42 27.08 -10.55
C ASN A 156 -46.12 25.86 -9.69
N ALA A 157 -47.16 25.10 -9.37
CA ALA A 157 -47.08 23.94 -8.48
C ALA A 157 -47.90 22.76 -9.01
N PRO A 158 -47.50 21.52 -8.71
CA PRO A 158 -48.34 20.34 -8.94
C PRO A 158 -49.61 20.32 -8.07
N ASN A 159 -50.42 19.26 -8.17
CA ASN A 159 -51.53 19.07 -7.24
C ASN A 159 -51.00 18.92 -5.81
N GLY A 160 -51.50 19.73 -4.88
CA GLY A 160 -51.08 19.68 -3.50
C GLY A 160 -51.50 20.88 -2.68
N ARG A 161 -50.90 21.01 -1.50
CA ARG A 161 -51.08 22.13 -0.57
C ARG A 161 -49.83 22.97 -0.48
N MET A 162 -49.97 24.27 -0.71
CA MET A 162 -48.93 25.26 -0.46
C MET A 162 -49.21 26.01 0.83
N THR A 163 -48.19 26.11 1.69
CA THR A 163 -48.21 26.97 2.88
C THR A 163 -47.38 28.21 2.61
N VAL A 164 -47.96 29.38 2.82
CA VAL A 164 -47.27 30.67 2.71
C VAL A 164 -47.11 31.22 4.12
N THR A 165 -45.85 31.43 4.53
CA THR A 165 -45.48 32.01 5.82
C THR A 165 -44.78 33.35 5.60
N LEU A 166 -45.21 34.38 6.32
CA LEU A 166 -44.69 35.75 6.30
C LEU A 166 -44.03 36.07 7.63
N SER A 167 -42.84 36.66 7.58
CA SER A 167 -42.15 37.15 8.77
C SER A 167 -41.66 38.57 8.56
N THR A 168 -42.03 39.46 9.48
CA THR A 168 -41.59 40.87 9.49
C THR A 168 -40.61 41.14 10.64
N ALA A 169 -40.33 40.14 11.46
CA ALA A 169 -39.43 40.26 12.61
C ALA A 169 -37.97 40.43 12.18
N GLY A 170 -37.22 41.25 12.92
CA GLY A 170 -35.77 41.45 12.70
C GLY A 170 -35.41 42.38 11.55
N PHE A 171 -36.40 42.99 10.88
CA PHE A 171 -36.18 44.00 9.86
C PHE A 171 -36.12 45.42 10.45
N ALA A 172 -35.33 46.29 9.82
CA ALA A 172 -35.15 47.67 10.29
C ALA A 172 -36.38 48.53 10.02
N LYS A 173 -37.14 48.20 8.96
CA LYS A 173 -38.42 48.83 8.61
C LYS A 173 -39.45 47.72 8.32
N PRO A 174 -40.02 47.07 9.34
CA PRO A 174 -40.90 45.92 9.12
C PRO A 174 -42.20 46.32 8.41
N LEU A 175 -42.67 45.49 7.47
CA LEU A 175 -43.98 45.61 6.85
C LEU A 175 -45.09 45.55 7.91
N GLN A 176 -46.01 46.51 7.93
CA GLN A 176 -47.10 46.54 8.90
C GLN A 176 -48.40 46.03 8.27
N LYS A 177 -48.96 44.99 8.90
CA LYS A 177 -50.13 44.21 8.45
C LYS A 177 -49.99 43.71 7.00
N PRO A 178 -49.12 42.70 6.77
CA PRO A 178 -48.95 42.10 5.45
C PRO A 178 -50.27 41.55 4.92
N TYR A 179 -50.72 42.07 3.78
CA TYR A 179 -51.93 41.62 3.12
C TYR A 179 -51.57 40.83 1.87
N VAL A 180 -51.96 39.56 1.84
CA VAL A 180 -51.68 38.67 0.72
C VAL A 180 -52.98 38.17 0.14
N THR A 181 -53.09 38.31 -1.19
CA THR A 181 -54.17 37.73 -1.97
C THR A 181 -53.60 36.80 -3.03
N ILE A 182 -54.31 35.70 -3.26
CA ILE A 182 -54.01 34.71 -4.28
C ILE A 182 -55.07 34.81 -5.36
N TRP A 183 -54.61 34.80 -6.60
CA TRP A 183 -55.42 34.88 -7.80
C TRP A 183 -55.09 33.70 -8.71
N LYS A 184 -56.05 33.28 -9.53
CA LYS A 184 -55.85 32.22 -10.53
C LYS A 184 -56.07 32.79 -11.93
N SER A 185 -55.25 32.36 -12.90
CA SER A 185 -55.47 32.69 -14.30
C SER A 185 -56.65 31.92 -14.89
N SER A 186 -57.21 32.42 -15.99
CA SER A 186 -58.18 31.68 -16.80
C SER A 186 -57.52 30.44 -17.43
N PRO A 187 -58.23 29.29 -17.60
CA PRO A 187 -57.67 28.06 -18.17
C PRO A 187 -57.18 28.18 -19.62
N ASP A 188 -57.72 29.12 -20.41
CA ASP A 188 -57.60 29.11 -21.87
C ASP A 188 -56.85 30.34 -22.48
N GLY A 189 -56.11 31.13 -21.69
CA GLY A 189 -55.44 32.33 -22.21
C GLY A 189 -54.15 32.72 -21.49
N PRO A 190 -53.26 33.50 -22.13
CA PRO A 190 -52.08 34.06 -21.47
C PRO A 190 -52.55 34.93 -20.29
N PRO A 191 -51.91 34.84 -19.11
CA PRO A 191 -52.39 35.53 -17.94
C PRO A 191 -52.22 37.04 -18.15
N ASN A 192 -53.34 37.76 -18.22
CA ASN A 192 -53.37 39.23 -18.13
C ASN A 192 -54.01 39.61 -16.79
N LEU A 193 -53.57 40.74 -16.22
CA LEU A 193 -54.01 41.25 -14.92
C LEU A 193 -55.54 41.37 -14.82
N ALA A 194 -56.20 41.72 -15.92
CA ALA A 194 -57.66 41.87 -16.01
C ALA A 194 -58.44 40.54 -15.98
N ASP A 195 -57.80 39.42 -16.28
CA ASP A 195 -58.42 38.09 -16.40
C ASP A 195 -58.19 37.21 -15.16
N LEU A 196 -57.60 37.79 -14.11
CA LEU A 196 -57.37 37.11 -12.84
C LEU A 196 -58.66 37.03 -12.01
N SER A 197 -58.92 35.85 -11.44
CA SER A 197 -60.02 35.66 -10.50
C SER A 197 -59.49 35.42 -9.08
N PHE A 198 -60.15 36.02 -8.10
CA PHE A 198 -59.79 35.89 -6.69
C PHE A 198 -59.90 34.42 -6.24
N TYR A 199 -58.89 33.95 -5.51
CA TYR A 199 -58.83 32.57 -5.03
C TYR A 199 -58.79 32.48 -3.50
N ALA A 200 -57.89 33.22 -2.86
CA ALA A 200 -57.73 33.20 -1.41
C ALA A 200 -57.11 34.49 -0.88
N GLU A 201 -57.22 34.73 0.42
CA GLU A 201 -56.54 35.82 1.13
C GLU A 201 -56.08 35.37 2.52
N ASN A 202 -55.07 36.03 3.09
CA ASN A 202 -54.62 35.78 4.46
C ASN A 202 -55.42 36.57 5.52
N ARG A 203 -56.45 37.29 5.10
CA ARG A 203 -57.28 38.17 5.93
C ARG A 203 -58.45 37.39 6.52
N LEU A 204 -58.63 37.47 7.83
CA LEU A 204 -59.76 36.89 8.56
C LEU A 204 -60.59 38.01 9.22
N PRO A 205 -61.93 38.03 9.07
CA PRO A 205 -62.77 38.96 9.78
C PRO A 205 -62.78 38.66 11.28
N LEU A 206 -62.57 39.68 12.11
CA LEU A 206 -62.69 39.60 13.56
C LEU A 206 -64.02 40.21 14.01
N THR A 207 -64.86 39.41 14.65
CA THR A 207 -66.05 39.92 15.33
C THR A 207 -65.63 40.56 16.65
N ASN A 208 -65.71 41.90 16.75
CA ASN A 208 -65.50 42.74 17.95
C ASN A 208 -64.07 43.27 18.23
N SER A 209 -63.31 43.66 17.19
CA SER A 209 -62.03 44.35 17.32
C SER A 209 -62.07 45.74 16.67
N VAL A 210 -61.28 46.71 17.20
CA VAL A 210 -61.11 48.06 16.61
C VAL A 210 -60.47 47.98 15.22
N ASP A 211 -59.67 46.95 14.99
CA ASP A 211 -59.27 46.52 13.65
C ASP A 211 -60.17 45.35 13.20
N PRO A 212 -61.04 45.52 12.17
CA PRO A 212 -62.01 44.51 11.77
C PRO A 212 -61.38 43.25 11.16
N TYR A 213 -60.07 43.23 10.92
CA TYR A 213 -59.39 42.11 10.28
C TYR A 213 -58.11 41.67 11.01
N ALA A 214 -57.92 40.36 11.11
CA ALA A 214 -56.63 39.75 11.41
C ALA A 214 -55.94 39.34 10.11
N PHE A 215 -54.64 39.60 10.01
CA PHE A 215 -53.81 39.16 8.89
C PHE A 215 -52.92 38.01 9.36
N LEU A 216 -53.18 36.82 8.86
CA LEU A 216 -52.42 35.64 9.24
C LEU A 216 -50.98 35.72 8.72
N SER A 217 -50.01 35.43 9.58
CA SER A 217 -48.62 35.25 9.21
C SER A 217 -48.38 33.91 8.52
N GLU A 218 -49.32 32.97 8.59
CA GLU A 218 -49.27 31.69 7.89
C GLU A 218 -50.66 31.29 7.42
N PHE A 219 -50.78 30.87 6.16
CA PHE A 219 -52.03 30.32 5.64
C PHE A 219 -51.76 29.28 4.55
N ASN A 220 -52.73 28.38 4.36
CA ASN A 220 -52.64 27.24 3.45
C ASN A 220 -53.60 27.41 2.28
N ILE A 221 -53.14 27.04 1.09
CA ILE A 221 -53.98 26.99 -0.10
C ILE A 221 -53.81 25.66 -0.83
N ALA A 222 -54.90 25.12 -1.36
CA ALA A 222 -54.83 24.02 -2.32
C ALA A 222 -54.44 24.59 -3.69
N VAL A 223 -53.55 23.93 -4.41
CA VAL A 223 -53.15 24.30 -5.77
C VAL A 223 -53.26 23.08 -6.67
N ARG A 224 -53.56 23.32 -7.95
CA ARG A 224 -53.76 22.28 -8.95
C ARG A 224 -52.72 22.40 -10.06
N LYS A 225 -52.31 21.23 -10.56
CA LYS A 225 -51.50 21.09 -11.76
C LYS A 225 -52.19 21.81 -12.92
N ASP A 226 -51.38 22.42 -13.78
CA ASP A 226 -51.81 23.13 -14.99
C ASP A 226 -52.70 24.37 -14.70
N THR A 227 -52.72 24.85 -13.45
CA THR A 227 -53.30 26.15 -13.07
C THR A 227 -52.20 27.08 -12.58
N THR A 228 -52.03 28.24 -13.23
CA THR A 228 -51.10 29.28 -12.78
C THR A 228 -51.77 30.13 -11.71
N TYR A 229 -51.13 30.26 -10.55
CA TYR A 229 -51.59 31.14 -9.48
C TYR A 229 -50.68 32.35 -9.38
N PHE A 230 -51.24 33.50 -8.98
CA PHE A 230 -50.52 34.72 -8.72
C PHE A 230 -50.74 35.14 -7.28
N MET A 231 -49.66 35.32 -6.54
CA MET A 231 -49.70 35.88 -5.20
C MET A 231 -49.34 37.36 -5.28
N ARG A 232 -50.27 38.20 -4.80
CA ARG A 232 -50.07 39.63 -4.65
C ARG A 232 -49.88 39.96 -3.17
N LEU A 233 -48.83 40.70 -2.86
CA LEU A 233 -48.49 41.14 -1.50
C LEU A 233 -48.54 42.66 -1.43
N ASP A 234 -49.31 43.19 -0.49
CA ASP A 234 -49.50 44.62 -0.18
C ASP A 234 -49.34 44.85 1.34
N ALA A 235 -49.34 46.11 1.76
CA ALA A 235 -49.46 46.50 3.16
C ALA A 235 -50.88 47.00 3.47
N ALA A 236 -51.54 46.44 4.47
CA ALA A 236 -52.79 47.02 4.95
C ALA A 236 -52.57 48.32 5.77
N GLU A 237 -51.39 48.49 6.38
CA GLU A 237 -51.10 49.66 7.22
C GLU A 237 -49.88 50.45 6.76
N LYS A 238 -48.71 49.82 6.58
CA LYS A 238 -47.50 50.54 6.15
C LYS A 238 -46.55 49.61 5.40
N GLU A 239 -46.04 50.09 4.27
CA GLU A 239 -44.99 49.43 3.50
C GLU A 239 -43.72 49.21 4.33
N GLY A 240 -42.97 48.17 3.97
CA GLY A 240 -41.79 47.74 4.72
C GLY A 240 -41.16 46.47 4.18
N GLU A 241 -40.29 45.90 5.00
CA GLU A 241 -39.46 44.73 4.73
C GLU A 241 -40.08 43.49 5.37
N PHE A 242 -39.95 42.35 4.68
CA PHE A 242 -40.49 41.07 5.11
C PHE A 242 -39.69 39.91 4.50
N SER A 243 -39.90 38.72 5.07
CA SER A 243 -39.54 37.46 4.44
C SER A 243 -40.80 36.69 4.09
N VAL A 244 -40.86 36.11 2.90
CA VAL A 244 -41.91 35.17 2.51
C VAL A 244 -41.30 33.79 2.28
N ARG A 245 -41.88 32.79 2.91
CA ARG A 245 -41.51 31.38 2.82
C ARG A 245 -42.70 30.62 2.24
N CYS A 246 -42.50 29.92 1.13
CA CYS A 246 -43.49 29.04 0.53
C CYS A 246 -43.02 27.59 0.65
N SER A 247 -43.77 26.75 1.35
CA SER A 247 -43.56 25.28 1.39
C SER A 247 -44.68 24.56 0.65
N PHE A 248 -44.39 23.34 0.18
CA PHE A 248 -45.31 22.58 -0.66
C PHE A 248 -45.38 21.11 -0.23
N ARG A 249 -46.60 20.55 -0.20
CA ARG A 249 -46.87 19.11 -0.02
C ARG A 249 -47.69 18.61 -1.20
N TYR A 250 -47.24 17.55 -1.85
CA TYR A 250 -47.95 16.95 -2.99
C TYR A 250 -49.15 16.14 -2.51
N ASP A 251 -50.24 16.17 -3.27
CA ASP A 251 -51.32 15.19 -3.11
C ASP A 251 -50.86 13.83 -3.65
N ALA A 252 -51.27 12.74 -3.00
CA ALA A 252 -50.97 11.40 -3.44
C ALA A 252 -51.66 11.10 -4.79
N PRO A 253 -50.91 10.76 -5.85
CA PRO A 253 -51.48 10.57 -7.19
C PRO A 253 -52.30 9.28 -7.33
N ASN A 254 -52.22 8.38 -6.33
CA ASN A 254 -52.77 7.03 -6.31
C ASN A 254 -53.89 6.87 -5.26
N ASP A 255 -54.65 7.92 -5.00
CA ASP A 255 -55.81 7.98 -4.08
C ASP A 255 -56.91 6.95 -4.42
N ASN A 256 -57.09 6.59 -5.69
CA ASN A 256 -58.10 5.61 -6.10
C ASN A 256 -57.47 4.29 -6.58
N LEU A 257 -58.16 3.17 -6.37
CA LEU A 257 -57.75 1.85 -6.88
C LEU A 257 -57.46 1.85 -8.39
N SER A 258 -58.24 2.59 -9.17
CA SER A 258 -58.03 2.74 -10.63
C SER A 258 -56.72 3.46 -10.99
N GLN A 259 -56.15 4.21 -10.04
CA GLN A 259 -54.90 4.95 -10.14
C GLN A 259 -53.76 4.25 -9.38
N ALA A 260 -53.92 2.97 -9.01
CA ALA A 260 -52.94 2.24 -8.23
C ALA A 260 -51.55 2.27 -8.89
N LEU A 261 -50.55 2.74 -8.14
CA LEU A 261 -49.19 2.91 -8.62
C LEU A 261 -48.51 1.53 -8.74
N ALA A 262 -47.91 1.26 -9.91
CA ALA A 262 -47.24 -0.01 -10.14
C ALA A 262 -45.88 -0.08 -9.44
N ILE A 263 -45.65 -1.15 -8.68
CA ILE A 263 -44.34 -1.48 -8.08
C ILE A 263 -43.66 -2.52 -8.97
N ALA A 264 -42.52 -2.16 -9.55
CA ALA A 264 -41.70 -3.09 -10.33
C ALA A 264 -40.80 -3.90 -9.38
N LEU A 265 -41.02 -5.21 -9.23
CA LEU A 265 -40.19 -6.04 -8.37
C LEU A 265 -38.87 -6.42 -9.05
N ALA A 266 -37.75 -6.32 -8.32
CA ALA A 266 -36.43 -6.72 -8.80
C ALA A 266 -36.06 -8.12 -8.29
N ALA A 267 -35.44 -8.94 -9.14
CA ALA A 267 -35.03 -10.30 -8.78
C ALA A 267 -33.67 -10.31 -8.07
N VAL A 268 -33.59 -11.00 -6.93
CA VAL A 268 -32.38 -11.37 -6.20
C VAL A 268 -32.19 -12.88 -6.38
N GLN A 269 -31.06 -13.27 -6.97
CA GLN A 269 -30.73 -14.67 -7.27
C GLN A 269 -29.98 -15.29 -6.09
N TYR A 270 -30.46 -16.44 -5.63
CA TYR A 270 -29.81 -17.32 -4.66
C TYR A 270 -29.56 -18.67 -5.34
N ASP A 271 -28.60 -19.45 -4.87
CA ASP A 271 -28.29 -20.76 -5.46
C ASP A 271 -29.43 -21.76 -5.29
N ASN A 272 -30.30 -21.55 -4.31
CA ASN A 272 -31.48 -22.36 -4.07
C ASN A 272 -32.81 -21.68 -4.43
N GLY A 273 -32.81 -20.54 -5.13
CA GLY A 273 -34.04 -19.96 -5.69
C GLY A 273 -33.99 -18.45 -5.91
N ILE A 274 -35.16 -17.82 -6.10
CA ILE A 274 -35.26 -16.40 -6.45
C ILE A 274 -36.19 -15.68 -5.48
N ARG A 275 -35.78 -14.49 -5.03
CA ARG A 275 -36.63 -13.55 -4.30
C ARG A 275 -36.83 -12.29 -5.12
N TYR A 276 -38.07 -11.89 -5.32
CA TYR A 276 -38.42 -10.64 -5.99
C TYR A 276 -38.77 -9.59 -4.94
N THR A 277 -38.11 -8.43 -4.90
CA THR A 277 -38.37 -7.43 -3.86
C THR A 277 -38.24 -6.00 -4.40
N ASN A 278 -38.96 -5.05 -3.79
CA ASN A 278 -38.74 -3.62 -3.97
C ASN A 278 -39.24 -2.85 -2.74
N THR A 279 -38.66 -1.68 -2.50
CA THR A 279 -39.10 -0.71 -1.49
C THR A 279 -39.46 0.59 -2.19
N VAL A 280 -40.66 1.10 -1.94
CA VAL A 280 -41.17 2.36 -2.51
C VAL A 280 -41.50 3.34 -1.41
N HIS A 281 -41.06 4.58 -1.58
CA HIS A 281 -41.43 5.69 -0.70
C HIS A 281 -42.76 6.30 -1.15
N GLY A 282 -43.68 6.52 -0.21
CA GLY A 282 -45.04 6.96 -0.47
C GLY A 282 -45.57 7.95 0.57
N ASN A 283 -46.71 8.57 0.27
CA ASN A 283 -47.46 9.40 1.22
C ASN A 283 -48.96 9.31 0.92
N ASN A 284 -49.80 9.63 1.91
CA ASN A 284 -51.26 9.70 1.76
C ASN A 284 -51.83 11.12 1.89
N HIS A 285 -51.01 12.15 1.63
CA HIS A 285 -51.48 13.55 1.67
C HIS A 285 -52.58 13.78 0.64
N GLY A 286 -53.68 14.43 1.03
CA GLY A 286 -54.77 14.76 0.11
C GLY A 286 -55.58 13.57 -0.41
N ALA A 287 -55.28 12.34 0.05
CA ALA A 287 -56.06 11.16 -0.29
C ALA A 287 -57.45 11.21 0.36
N SER A 288 -58.46 10.82 -0.40
CA SER A 288 -59.85 10.73 -0.01
C SER A 288 -60.10 9.51 0.88
N THR A 289 -61.09 9.63 1.78
CA THR A 289 -61.64 8.49 2.51
C THR A 289 -62.90 8.04 1.79
N GLN A 290 -62.88 6.82 1.25
CA GLN A 290 -64.00 6.26 0.49
C GLN A 290 -65.04 5.62 1.42
N THR A 291 -66.32 5.65 1.02
CA THR A 291 -67.40 5.06 1.83
C THR A 291 -67.23 3.55 1.93
N GLY A 292 -67.04 3.05 3.16
CA GLY A 292 -66.83 1.62 3.44
C GLY A 292 -65.39 1.24 3.78
N GLU A 293 -64.44 2.19 3.75
CA GLU A 293 -63.08 1.96 4.24
C GLU A 293 -63.07 1.62 5.74
N PRO A 294 -62.22 0.67 6.18
CA PRO A 294 -61.98 0.44 7.60
C PRO A 294 -61.52 1.72 8.32
N LEU A 295 -61.95 1.92 9.57
CA LEU A 295 -61.65 3.14 10.34
C LEU A 295 -60.15 3.39 10.56
N ASP A 296 -59.34 2.33 10.56
CA ASP A 296 -57.88 2.34 10.69
C ASP A 296 -57.13 2.45 9.35
N LEU A 297 -57.86 2.50 8.23
CA LEU A 297 -57.37 2.68 6.85
C LEU A 297 -58.12 3.82 6.15
N GLN A 298 -58.15 4.99 6.77
CA GLN A 298 -58.68 6.20 6.14
C GLN A 298 -57.63 6.83 5.21
N ARG A 299 -58.06 7.66 4.26
CA ARG A 299 -57.17 8.36 3.31
C ARG A 299 -56.27 7.37 2.57
N THR A 300 -56.89 6.43 1.84
CA THR A 300 -56.15 5.31 1.26
C THR A 300 -55.40 5.70 0.00
N VAL A 301 -54.21 5.14 -0.14
CA VAL A 301 -53.44 5.18 -1.38
C VAL A 301 -53.16 3.77 -1.86
N TRP A 302 -53.17 3.59 -3.16
CA TRP A 302 -53.22 2.27 -3.78
C TRP A 302 -51.94 1.97 -4.56
N TYR A 303 -51.41 0.78 -4.35
CA TYR A 303 -50.30 0.23 -5.11
C TYR A 303 -50.72 -1.08 -5.76
N ARG A 304 -50.07 -1.44 -6.86
CA ARG A 304 -50.26 -2.73 -7.52
C ARG A 304 -48.95 -3.37 -7.90
N PHE A 305 -48.88 -4.69 -7.85
CA PHE A 305 -47.75 -5.44 -8.37
C PHE A 305 -48.23 -6.78 -8.95
N ALA A 306 -47.53 -7.27 -9.95
CA ALA A 306 -47.76 -8.59 -10.54
C ALA A 306 -46.72 -9.57 -9.98
N ALA A 307 -47.17 -10.75 -9.58
CA ALA A 307 -46.29 -11.80 -9.09
C ALA A 307 -45.48 -12.43 -10.24
N PRO A 308 -44.15 -12.23 -10.32
CA PRO A 308 -43.36 -12.74 -11.45
C PRO A 308 -43.26 -14.28 -11.47
N ALA A 309 -43.48 -14.90 -10.31
CA ALA A 309 -43.49 -16.33 -10.09
C ALA A 309 -44.44 -16.70 -8.94
N ALA A 310 -44.77 -17.99 -8.82
CA ALA A 310 -45.49 -18.50 -7.66
C ALA A 310 -44.58 -18.48 -6.41
N GLY A 311 -45.13 -18.14 -5.25
CA GLY A 311 -44.38 -18.02 -4.00
C GLY A 311 -45.21 -17.39 -2.88
N TYR A 312 -44.52 -16.77 -1.91
CA TYR A 312 -45.15 -16.07 -0.78
C TYR A 312 -44.87 -14.58 -0.85
N ALA A 313 -45.93 -13.78 -0.93
CA ALA A 313 -45.89 -12.33 -0.89
C ALA A 313 -45.85 -11.83 0.56
N ASN A 314 -44.84 -11.04 0.91
CA ASN A 314 -44.71 -10.36 2.19
C ASN A 314 -44.71 -8.84 1.95
N ILE A 315 -45.46 -8.12 2.78
CA ILE A 315 -45.66 -6.68 2.70
C ILE A 315 -45.39 -6.09 4.06
N SER A 316 -44.49 -5.11 4.12
CA SER A 316 -44.12 -4.43 5.36
C SER A 316 -44.09 -2.91 5.15
N LEU A 317 -44.41 -2.18 6.22
CA LEU A 317 -44.23 -0.74 6.31
C LEU A 317 -43.03 -0.43 7.21
N GLY A 318 -42.30 0.63 6.89
CA GLY A 318 -41.21 1.14 7.73
C GLY A 318 -41.67 1.49 9.16
N SER A 319 -40.73 1.47 10.11
CA SER A 319 -40.96 1.49 11.56
C SER A 319 -41.45 2.81 12.16
N ASN A 320 -41.93 3.77 11.37
CA ASN A 320 -42.30 5.13 11.80
C ASN A 320 -43.69 5.58 11.34
N THR A 321 -44.60 4.64 11.04
CA THR A 321 -45.87 4.98 10.40
C THR A 321 -47.06 4.79 11.34
N ASN A 322 -47.93 5.81 11.44
CA ASN A 322 -49.31 5.69 11.96
C ASN A 322 -50.25 5.09 10.88
N HIS A 323 -49.68 4.37 9.92
CA HIS A 323 -50.34 3.85 8.73
C HIS A 323 -50.41 2.33 8.81
N ASN A 324 -51.47 1.78 8.25
CA ASN A 324 -51.68 0.36 8.10
C ASN A 324 -51.65 -0.01 6.61
N ALA A 325 -51.24 -1.25 6.32
CA ALA A 325 -51.33 -1.83 4.98
C ALA A 325 -52.38 -2.96 4.96
N ALA A 326 -53.18 -3.00 3.90
CA ALA A 326 -54.06 -4.12 3.59
C ALA A 326 -53.89 -4.57 2.15
N LEU A 327 -54.07 -5.87 1.94
CA LEU A 327 -53.91 -6.53 0.66
C LEU A 327 -55.28 -6.92 0.11
N PHE A 328 -55.46 -6.71 -1.19
CA PHE A 328 -56.57 -7.23 -1.98
C PHE A 328 -56.01 -8.14 -3.09
N THR A 329 -56.51 -9.36 -3.13
CA THR A 329 -56.04 -10.43 -4.03
C THR A 329 -57.05 -10.80 -5.13
N GLY A 330 -58.21 -10.13 -5.17
CA GLY A 330 -59.25 -10.33 -6.18
C GLY A 330 -59.06 -9.49 -7.46
N PRO A 331 -59.91 -9.68 -8.47
CA PRO A 331 -59.89 -8.84 -9.67
C PRO A 331 -60.37 -7.41 -9.34
N ALA A 332 -59.71 -6.39 -9.88
CA ALA A 332 -60.05 -4.98 -9.62
C ALA A 332 -61.51 -4.60 -9.97
N THR A 333 -62.13 -5.32 -10.91
CA THR A 333 -63.52 -5.11 -11.34
C THR A 333 -64.56 -5.62 -10.33
N ALA A 334 -64.15 -6.36 -9.30
CA ALA A 334 -65.03 -6.90 -8.26
C ALA A 334 -64.65 -6.42 -6.85
N PHE A 335 -63.95 -5.28 -6.76
CA PHE A 335 -63.44 -4.75 -5.50
C PHE A 335 -64.56 -4.22 -4.59
N SER A 336 -64.49 -4.61 -3.31
CA SER A 336 -65.22 -4.00 -2.20
C SER A 336 -64.33 -3.95 -0.96
N PHE A 337 -64.47 -2.92 -0.12
CA PHE A 337 -63.61 -2.73 1.06
C PHE A 337 -63.67 -3.88 2.06
N GLY A 338 -64.77 -4.64 2.11
CA GLY A 338 -64.90 -5.84 2.96
C GLY A 338 -63.99 -7.01 2.56
N GLN A 339 -63.32 -6.93 1.40
CA GLN A 339 -62.39 -7.94 0.90
C GLN A 339 -60.91 -7.61 1.18
N LEU A 340 -60.64 -6.48 1.86
CA LEU A 340 -59.28 -6.13 2.28
C LEU A 340 -58.84 -6.98 3.48
N ALA A 341 -57.75 -7.70 3.32
CA ALA A 341 -57.13 -8.45 4.42
C ALA A 341 -55.94 -7.67 4.98
N ARG A 342 -55.84 -7.54 6.32
CA ARG A 342 -54.61 -7.05 6.97
C ARG A 342 -53.48 -8.04 6.70
N VAL A 343 -52.31 -7.53 6.34
CA VAL A 343 -51.16 -8.38 6.08
C VAL A 343 -50.46 -8.69 7.41
N ASN A 344 -50.83 -9.81 8.02
CA ASN A 344 -50.23 -10.28 9.27
C ASN A 344 -49.28 -11.47 9.07
N ALA A 345 -49.33 -12.10 7.89
CA ALA A 345 -48.48 -13.22 7.50
C ALA A 345 -48.27 -13.22 5.99
N PRO A 346 -47.21 -13.87 5.48
CA PRO A 346 -46.97 -14.01 4.05
C PRO A 346 -48.13 -14.72 3.34
N VAL A 347 -48.53 -14.21 2.18
CA VAL A 347 -49.70 -14.67 1.42
C VAL A 347 -49.25 -15.49 0.21
N PRO A 348 -49.78 -16.71 -0.02
CA PRO A 348 -49.44 -17.48 -1.21
C PRO A 348 -49.97 -16.79 -2.48
N VAL A 349 -49.13 -16.71 -3.50
CA VAL A 349 -49.45 -16.09 -4.80
C VAL A 349 -49.11 -17.02 -5.95
N SER A 350 -49.91 -16.95 -7.01
CA SER A 350 -49.64 -17.63 -8.28
C SER A 350 -48.87 -16.72 -9.24
N LYS A 351 -48.14 -17.32 -10.17
CA LYS A 351 -47.48 -16.57 -11.25
C LYS A 351 -48.50 -15.71 -12.02
N ASP A 352 -48.10 -14.49 -12.34
CA ASP A 352 -48.86 -13.46 -13.05
C ASP A 352 -50.13 -12.97 -12.30
N GLN A 353 -50.31 -13.36 -11.03
CA GLN A 353 -51.37 -12.83 -10.18
C GLN A 353 -51.11 -11.34 -9.90
N ASN A 354 -52.11 -10.50 -10.14
CA ASN A 354 -52.08 -9.09 -9.77
C ASN A 354 -52.58 -8.91 -8.33
N LEU A 355 -51.80 -8.19 -7.52
CA LEU A 355 -52.13 -7.86 -6.15
C LEU A 355 -52.21 -6.35 -5.97
N TYR A 356 -53.10 -5.92 -5.08
CA TYR A 356 -53.32 -4.51 -4.76
C TYR A 356 -53.08 -4.29 -3.27
N VAL A 357 -52.30 -3.26 -2.94
CA VAL A 357 -52.01 -2.86 -1.56
C VAL A 357 -52.67 -1.51 -1.32
N ALA A 358 -53.56 -1.45 -0.34
CA ALA A 358 -54.08 -0.21 0.22
C ALA A 358 -53.24 0.18 1.42
N ILE A 359 -52.79 1.44 1.47
CA ILE A 359 -52.10 2.02 2.62
C ILE A 359 -52.86 3.24 3.07
N GLY A 360 -53.18 3.33 4.36
CA GLY A 360 -53.96 4.44 4.91
C GLY A 360 -53.79 4.52 6.43
N GLY A 361 -54.35 5.56 7.05
CA GLY A 361 -54.24 5.79 8.48
C GLY A 361 -55.06 7.00 8.95
N GLU A 362 -55.18 7.16 10.26
CA GLU A 362 -55.95 8.26 10.88
C GLU A 362 -55.34 9.65 10.63
N GLU A 363 -54.07 9.71 10.24
CA GLU A 363 -53.32 10.93 9.95
C GLU A 363 -52.72 10.89 8.53
N GLU A 364 -52.44 12.07 7.98
CA GLU A 364 -51.63 12.18 6.76
C GLU A 364 -50.14 12.05 7.12
N GLY A 365 -49.36 11.38 6.28
CA GLY A 365 -47.91 11.27 6.46
C GLY A 365 -47.23 10.47 5.35
N GLU A 366 -45.91 10.31 5.51
CA GLU A 366 -45.04 9.57 4.61
C GLU A 366 -44.74 8.16 5.16
N PHE A 367 -44.46 7.21 4.27
CA PHE A 367 -44.13 5.83 4.61
C PHE A 367 -43.21 5.18 3.58
N ASP A 368 -42.49 4.13 4.00
CA ASP A 368 -41.79 3.23 3.10
C ASP A 368 -42.54 1.89 3.05
N LEU A 369 -42.98 1.50 1.85
CA LEU A 369 -43.62 0.22 1.58
C LEU A 369 -42.59 -0.74 0.98
N GLN A 370 -42.30 -1.83 1.67
CA GLN A 370 -41.53 -2.94 1.13
C GLN A 370 -42.47 -4.08 0.72
N VAL A 371 -42.30 -4.55 -0.51
CA VAL A 371 -43.01 -5.71 -1.05
C VAL A 371 -41.98 -6.73 -1.51
N SER A 372 -42.16 -7.98 -1.10
CA SER A 372 -41.34 -9.09 -1.58
C SER A 372 -42.19 -10.32 -1.91
N ILE A 373 -41.78 -11.06 -2.93
CA ILE A 373 -42.30 -12.38 -3.29
C ILE A 373 -41.13 -13.34 -3.27
N THR A 374 -41.17 -14.30 -2.36
CA THR A 374 -40.10 -15.28 -2.18
C THR A 374 -40.62 -16.63 -2.61
N GLN A 375 -39.91 -17.31 -3.51
CA GLN A 375 -40.22 -18.69 -3.85
C GLN A 375 -39.83 -19.60 -2.67
N PRO A 376 -40.45 -20.77 -2.49
CA PRO A 376 -39.85 -21.81 -1.66
C PRO A 376 -38.48 -22.20 -2.23
N PRO A 377 -37.49 -22.54 -1.39
CA PRO A 377 -36.20 -23.04 -1.83
C PRO A 377 -36.37 -24.27 -2.73
N ALA A 378 -35.64 -24.33 -3.83
CA ALA A 378 -35.68 -25.45 -4.76
C ALA A 378 -35.24 -26.76 -4.10
N ASN A 379 -34.38 -26.68 -3.08
CA ASN A 379 -33.82 -27.82 -2.35
C ASN A 379 -34.47 -28.07 -0.99
N ASP A 380 -35.71 -27.65 -0.82
CA ASP A 380 -36.58 -27.93 0.34
C ASP A 380 -36.99 -29.42 0.47
N TYR A 381 -36.55 -30.25 -0.49
CA TYR A 381 -36.85 -31.68 -0.55
C TYR A 381 -35.59 -32.46 -0.90
N PHE A 382 -35.38 -33.61 -0.27
CA PHE A 382 -34.33 -34.60 -0.49
C PHE A 382 -34.25 -34.98 -1.96
N THR A 383 -35.40 -35.21 -2.61
CA THR A 383 -35.46 -35.54 -4.04
C THR A 383 -34.96 -34.42 -4.94
N ASN A 384 -34.97 -33.18 -4.46
CA ASN A 384 -34.53 -31.98 -5.16
C ASN A 384 -33.19 -31.45 -4.62
N SER A 385 -32.43 -32.29 -3.92
CA SER A 385 -31.13 -31.93 -3.36
C SER A 385 -30.20 -31.34 -4.44
N ILE A 386 -29.53 -30.24 -4.11
CA ILE A 386 -28.59 -29.60 -5.03
C ILE A 386 -27.26 -30.38 -5.03
N PRO A 387 -26.74 -30.78 -6.21
CA PRO A 387 -25.49 -31.53 -6.28
C PRO A 387 -24.26 -30.66 -5.96
N MET A 388 -23.33 -31.23 -5.20
CA MET A 388 -22.02 -30.64 -4.86
C MET A 388 -20.92 -31.64 -5.19
N THR A 389 -20.10 -31.31 -6.18
CA THR A 389 -18.99 -32.15 -6.66
C THR A 389 -17.62 -31.54 -6.42
N GLN A 390 -17.57 -30.29 -5.96
CA GLN A 390 -16.34 -29.53 -5.68
C GLN A 390 -16.59 -28.46 -4.62
N SER A 391 -15.53 -27.89 -4.06
CA SER A 391 -15.59 -26.77 -3.14
C SER A 391 -16.34 -25.57 -3.75
N ARG A 392 -17.29 -25.01 -3.01
CA ARG A 392 -18.15 -23.91 -3.45
C ARG A 392 -18.70 -23.13 -2.27
N GLN A 393 -18.73 -21.81 -2.40
CA GLN A 393 -19.55 -20.95 -1.55
C GLN A 393 -20.91 -20.76 -2.20
N THR A 394 -21.96 -20.86 -1.40
CA THR A 394 -23.35 -20.75 -1.84
C THR A 394 -24.08 -19.66 -1.06
N LEU A 395 -24.83 -18.83 -1.78
CA LEU A 395 -25.77 -17.86 -1.23
C LEU A 395 -27.15 -18.50 -1.19
N ILE A 396 -27.73 -18.62 0.00
CA ILE A 396 -28.99 -19.35 0.22
C ILE A 396 -29.98 -18.54 1.03
N TYR A 397 -31.25 -18.95 0.96
CA TYR A 397 -32.26 -18.63 1.96
C TYR A 397 -33.02 -19.89 2.36
N ASN A 398 -33.60 -19.89 3.56
CA ASN A 398 -34.44 -20.99 4.04
C ASN A 398 -35.87 -20.54 4.38
N TYR A 399 -36.26 -19.33 3.98
CA TYR A 399 -37.65 -18.89 4.07
C TYR A 399 -38.61 -19.90 3.46
N TYR A 400 -39.68 -20.24 4.19
CA TYR A 400 -40.76 -21.12 3.73
C TYR A 400 -40.36 -22.56 3.41
N SER A 401 -39.12 -22.96 3.71
CA SER A 401 -38.75 -24.38 3.74
C SER A 401 -39.52 -25.12 4.84
N LYS A 402 -39.72 -26.42 4.66
CA LYS A 402 -40.55 -27.27 5.51
C LYS A 402 -39.80 -28.51 5.98
N LEU A 403 -40.32 -29.06 7.06
CA LEU A 403 -39.94 -30.36 7.61
C LEU A 403 -41.10 -31.33 7.31
N ASP A 404 -41.26 -31.72 6.04
CA ASP A 404 -42.39 -32.54 5.58
C ASP A 404 -41.99 -33.78 4.76
N GLU A 405 -40.74 -34.21 4.87
CA GLU A 405 -40.23 -35.45 4.25
C GLU A 405 -39.98 -36.59 5.24
N THR A 406 -39.86 -37.81 4.72
CA THR A 406 -39.65 -39.01 5.54
C THR A 406 -38.23 -39.09 6.13
N LEU A 407 -37.24 -38.49 5.47
CA LEU A 407 -35.83 -38.46 5.91
C LEU A 407 -35.49 -37.25 6.79
N ASP A 408 -36.48 -36.41 7.11
CA ASP A 408 -36.29 -35.25 7.96
C ASP A 408 -36.04 -35.64 9.43
N TYR A 409 -35.08 -34.96 10.06
CA TYR A 409 -34.83 -35.13 11.49
C TYR A 409 -35.85 -34.32 12.31
N ALA A 410 -36.56 -35.01 13.20
CA ALA A 410 -37.45 -34.37 14.16
C ALA A 410 -36.65 -33.74 15.33
N ILE A 411 -36.24 -32.49 15.17
CA ILE A 411 -35.54 -31.70 16.21
C ILE A 411 -36.49 -30.65 16.79
N SER A 412 -36.58 -30.55 18.12
CA SER A 412 -37.42 -29.55 18.78
C SER A 412 -36.99 -28.12 18.42
N GLY A 413 -37.95 -27.30 17.98
CA GLY A 413 -37.71 -25.90 17.62
C GLY A 413 -37.23 -25.67 16.18
N VAL A 414 -37.08 -26.75 15.40
CA VAL A 414 -36.74 -26.75 13.97
C VAL A 414 -37.96 -27.20 13.17
N ASN A 415 -38.28 -26.49 12.10
CA ASN A 415 -39.45 -26.77 11.26
C ASN A 415 -39.17 -26.61 9.75
N ASN A 416 -37.90 -26.64 9.38
CA ASN A 416 -37.43 -26.32 8.05
C ASN A 416 -36.29 -27.29 7.67
N SER A 417 -36.12 -27.60 6.39
CA SER A 417 -35.04 -28.45 5.91
C SER A 417 -34.54 -27.98 4.55
N LEU A 418 -33.25 -28.16 4.28
CA LEU A 418 -32.64 -27.94 2.99
C LEU A 418 -31.64 -29.07 2.70
N TRP A 419 -31.55 -29.45 1.43
CA TRP A 419 -30.84 -30.66 1.04
C TRP A 419 -29.77 -30.42 -0.03
N TRP A 420 -28.62 -31.04 0.16
CA TRP A 420 -27.56 -31.14 -0.85
C TRP A 420 -27.09 -32.58 -0.99
N ASN A 421 -26.73 -32.99 -2.20
CA ASN A 421 -26.07 -34.27 -2.46
C ASN A 421 -24.59 -34.03 -2.76
N VAL A 422 -23.72 -34.56 -1.92
CA VAL A 422 -22.27 -34.47 -2.00
C VAL A 422 -21.75 -35.77 -2.61
N THR A 423 -21.08 -35.68 -3.75
CA THR A 423 -20.36 -36.83 -4.32
C THR A 423 -18.87 -36.50 -4.40
N PRO A 424 -18.06 -36.92 -3.41
CA PRO A 424 -16.63 -36.67 -3.40
C PRO A 424 -15.94 -37.39 -4.55
N VAL A 425 -15.05 -36.70 -5.25
CA VAL A 425 -14.22 -37.30 -6.31
C VAL A 425 -13.03 -38.07 -5.74
N GLU A 426 -12.58 -37.71 -4.54
CA GLU A 426 -11.46 -38.31 -3.82
C GLU A 426 -11.85 -38.49 -2.34
N THR A 427 -11.25 -39.47 -1.67
CA THR A 427 -11.44 -39.68 -0.22
C THR A 427 -10.78 -38.52 0.52
N GLY A 428 -11.51 -37.93 1.46
CA GLY A 428 -11.21 -36.60 1.92
C GLY A 428 -12.00 -36.12 3.12
N THR A 429 -11.82 -34.83 3.41
CA THR A 429 -12.63 -34.07 4.36
C THR A 429 -13.62 -33.17 3.62
N LEU A 430 -14.91 -33.26 3.98
CA LEU A 430 -15.91 -32.25 3.69
C LEU A 430 -15.98 -31.28 4.87
N SER A 431 -15.70 -30.00 4.63
CA SER A 431 -15.85 -28.92 5.59
C SER A 431 -17.02 -28.02 5.20
N LEU A 432 -17.92 -27.78 6.14
CA LEU A 432 -19.09 -26.92 5.98
C LEU A 432 -19.00 -25.76 6.97
N ARG A 433 -19.02 -24.54 6.44
CA ARG A 433 -18.91 -23.31 7.22
C ARG A 433 -20.07 -22.35 6.95
N SER A 434 -20.65 -21.77 8.00
CA SER A 434 -21.45 -20.54 7.90
C SER A 434 -20.50 -19.35 7.81
N VAL A 435 -20.47 -18.66 6.66
CA VAL A 435 -19.52 -17.58 6.41
C VAL A 435 -19.85 -16.35 7.25
N ASP A 436 -21.14 -16.02 7.33
CA ASP A 436 -21.64 -14.85 8.05
C ASP A 436 -21.88 -15.12 9.56
N GLY A 437 -21.79 -16.38 9.99
CA GLY A 437 -22.11 -16.79 11.36
C GLY A 437 -23.62 -16.75 11.68
N ASN A 438 -24.48 -16.62 10.66
CA ASN A 438 -25.93 -16.54 10.81
C ASN A 438 -26.59 -17.88 11.18
N PHE A 439 -25.89 -19.00 10.97
CA PHE A 439 -26.45 -20.33 11.10
C PHE A 439 -25.65 -21.17 12.10
N SER A 440 -26.34 -21.68 13.11
CA SER A 440 -25.82 -22.64 14.08
C SER A 440 -25.53 -23.98 13.39
N GLN A 441 -24.33 -24.51 13.61
CA GLN A 441 -23.92 -25.81 13.09
C GLN A 441 -24.58 -27.00 13.80
N ASP A 442 -25.25 -26.79 14.93
CA ASP A 442 -25.79 -27.87 15.77
C ASP A 442 -26.91 -28.67 15.07
N TYR A 443 -27.51 -28.09 14.04
CA TYR A 443 -28.66 -28.62 13.32
C TYR A 443 -28.31 -29.17 11.94
N TRP A 444 -27.03 -29.30 11.59
CA TRP A 444 -26.60 -29.89 10.31
C TRP A 444 -26.24 -31.36 10.46
N ARG A 445 -26.64 -32.20 9.52
CA ARG A 445 -26.37 -33.65 9.50
C ARG A 445 -25.89 -34.08 8.12
N LEU A 446 -24.85 -34.91 8.06
CA LEU A 446 -24.43 -35.60 6.85
C LEU A 446 -24.83 -37.07 6.95
N MET A 447 -25.34 -37.64 5.87
CA MET A 447 -25.79 -39.03 5.82
C MET A 447 -25.27 -39.74 4.59
N ALA A 448 -24.96 -41.02 4.70
CA ALA A 448 -24.81 -41.91 3.55
C ALA A 448 -26.03 -42.84 3.46
N LEU A 449 -26.41 -43.25 2.25
CA LEU A 449 -27.44 -44.26 2.04
C LEU A 449 -26.75 -45.61 1.80
N ASP A 450 -26.89 -46.54 2.76
CA ASP A 450 -26.36 -47.90 2.66
C ASP A 450 -27.53 -48.88 2.52
N GLN A 451 -27.65 -49.54 1.36
CA GLN A 451 -28.72 -50.49 1.04
C GLN A 451 -30.15 -49.99 1.32
N GLY A 452 -30.37 -48.67 1.20
CA GLY A 452 -31.67 -48.04 1.44
C GLY A 452 -31.96 -47.67 2.90
N ALA A 453 -31.02 -47.91 3.83
CA ALA A 453 -31.04 -47.37 5.19
C ALA A 453 -30.13 -46.14 5.29
N ASP A 454 -30.56 -45.14 6.05
CA ASP A 454 -29.78 -43.95 6.35
C ASP A 454 -28.73 -44.23 7.42
N ARG A 455 -27.48 -43.83 7.15
CA ARG A 455 -26.38 -43.88 8.12
C ARG A 455 -25.88 -42.46 8.35
N THR A 456 -26.11 -41.90 9.54
CA THR A 456 -25.53 -40.61 9.92
C THR A 456 -24.01 -40.70 9.95
N ILE A 457 -23.33 -39.78 9.27
CA ILE A 457 -21.88 -39.57 9.35
C ILE A 457 -21.64 -38.56 10.47
N ASN A 458 -20.96 -39.00 11.53
CA ASN A 458 -20.63 -38.12 12.64
C ASN A 458 -19.55 -37.11 12.20
N PRO A 459 -19.66 -35.84 12.61
CA PRO A 459 -18.62 -34.87 12.35
C PRO A 459 -17.33 -35.24 13.09
N VAL A 460 -16.19 -34.99 12.44
CA VAL A 460 -14.85 -35.18 13.03
C VAL A 460 -14.52 -34.02 13.96
N THR A 461 -14.81 -32.80 13.54
CA THR A 461 -14.72 -31.60 14.38
C THR A 461 -15.98 -30.74 14.27
N GLN A 462 -16.33 -30.07 15.37
CA GLN A 462 -17.43 -29.13 15.45
C GLN A 462 -16.99 -27.91 16.27
N SER A 463 -16.98 -26.75 15.63
CA SER A 463 -16.73 -25.45 16.25
C SER A 463 -17.78 -24.43 15.78
N PRO A 464 -17.93 -23.27 16.44
CA PRO A 464 -18.95 -22.30 16.05
C PRO A 464 -18.92 -21.96 14.56
N GLY A 465 -20.00 -22.29 13.85
CA GLY A 465 -20.16 -22.08 12.41
C GLY A 465 -19.39 -23.05 11.52
N LEU A 466 -18.77 -24.12 12.02
CA LEU A 466 -17.98 -25.08 11.23
C LEU A 466 -18.25 -26.54 11.65
N LYS A 467 -18.47 -27.41 10.67
CA LYS A 467 -18.46 -28.88 10.83
C LYS A 467 -17.61 -29.54 9.76
N THR A 468 -16.80 -30.52 10.15
CA THR A 468 -16.04 -31.35 9.22
C THR A 468 -16.49 -32.80 9.26
N PHE A 469 -16.46 -33.48 8.13
CA PHE A 469 -16.84 -34.88 7.98
C PHE A 469 -15.81 -35.61 7.12
N ASN A 470 -15.51 -36.87 7.45
CA ASN A 470 -14.78 -37.75 6.55
C ASN A 470 -15.73 -38.27 5.47
N VAL A 471 -15.28 -38.22 4.22
CA VAL A 471 -16.06 -38.64 3.06
C VAL A 471 -15.22 -39.53 2.14
N ASN A 472 -15.83 -40.54 1.53
CA ASN A 472 -15.14 -41.50 0.68
C ASN A 472 -15.33 -41.18 -0.81
N ALA A 473 -14.29 -41.43 -1.62
CA ALA A 473 -14.37 -41.27 -3.07
C ALA A 473 -15.53 -42.10 -3.65
N GLY A 474 -16.42 -41.45 -4.41
CA GLY A 474 -17.52 -42.10 -5.11
C GLY A 474 -18.70 -42.56 -4.25
N GLU A 475 -18.68 -42.35 -2.93
CA GLU A 475 -19.83 -42.61 -2.05
C GLU A 475 -20.71 -41.34 -1.97
N PRO A 476 -21.95 -41.36 -2.50
CA PRO A 476 -22.83 -40.19 -2.42
C PRO A 476 -23.37 -40.01 -1.00
N CYS A 477 -23.21 -38.80 -0.46
CA CYS A 477 -23.68 -38.39 0.85
C CYS A 477 -24.72 -37.27 0.72
N PHE A 478 -25.64 -37.18 1.66
CA PHE A 478 -26.67 -36.14 1.68
C PHE A 478 -26.48 -35.26 2.90
N LEU A 479 -26.35 -33.97 2.67
CA LEU A 479 -26.35 -32.96 3.71
C LEU A 479 -27.78 -32.51 3.94
N TRP A 480 -28.27 -32.77 5.14
CA TRP A 480 -29.46 -32.18 5.71
C TRP A 480 -29.07 -30.94 6.52
N PHE A 481 -29.59 -29.79 6.12
CA PHE A 481 -29.38 -28.51 6.78
C PHE A 481 -30.71 -28.00 7.32
N ALA A 482 -30.72 -27.68 8.60
CA ALA A 482 -31.84 -27.02 9.24
C ALA A 482 -31.33 -25.98 10.24
N VAL A 483 -32.23 -25.11 10.71
CA VAL A 483 -31.92 -24.09 11.70
C VAL A 483 -33.14 -23.88 12.62
N PRO A 484 -32.97 -23.33 13.83
CA PRO A 484 -34.11 -22.99 14.67
C PRO A 484 -34.89 -21.80 14.07
N ASN A 485 -36.16 -21.64 14.48
CA ASN A 485 -37.03 -20.55 13.99
C ASN A 485 -36.40 -19.14 14.05
N GLY A 486 -35.55 -18.87 15.05
CA GLY A 486 -34.88 -17.58 15.21
C GLY A 486 -33.77 -17.31 14.19
N GLU A 487 -33.32 -18.34 13.47
CA GLU A 487 -32.25 -18.28 12.46
C GLU A 487 -32.80 -18.43 11.03
N ILE A 488 -34.13 -18.49 10.84
CA ILE A 488 -34.73 -18.48 9.50
C ILE A 488 -34.42 -17.14 8.83
N GLY A 489 -33.76 -17.21 7.68
CA GLY A 489 -33.26 -16.04 6.98
C GLY A 489 -32.51 -16.37 5.70
N GLU A 490 -31.51 -15.54 5.44
CA GLU A 490 -30.58 -15.66 4.32
C GLU A 490 -29.14 -15.61 4.84
N GLY A 491 -28.23 -16.23 4.10
CA GLY A 491 -26.82 -16.24 4.46
C GLY A 491 -25.98 -17.09 3.51
N GLN A 492 -24.68 -17.09 3.75
CA GLN A 492 -23.72 -17.86 2.96
C GLN A 492 -23.22 -19.11 3.68
N LEU A 493 -23.20 -20.22 2.94
CA LEU A 493 -22.54 -21.48 3.34
C LEU A 493 -21.34 -21.75 2.43
N SER A 494 -20.22 -22.13 3.03
CA SER A 494 -19.02 -22.58 2.31
C SER A 494 -18.87 -24.08 2.45
N PHE A 495 -18.83 -24.77 1.33
CA PHE A 495 -18.48 -26.19 1.22
C PHE A 495 -17.05 -26.31 0.71
N GLU A 496 -16.22 -27.02 1.45
CA GLU A 496 -14.85 -27.32 1.06
C GLU A 496 -14.67 -28.83 1.03
N LEU A 497 -14.34 -29.37 -0.14
CA LEU A 497 -14.01 -30.77 -0.35
C LEU A 497 -12.52 -30.87 -0.64
N TRP A 498 -11.76 -31.46 0.29
CA TRP A 498 -10.33 -31.65 0.17
C TRP A 498 -9.99 -33.12 0.29
N ALA A 499 -9.19 -33.63 -0.65
CA ALA A 499 -8.63 -34.97 -0.53
C ALA A 499 -7.69 -35.09 0.68
N ASN A 500 -7.59 -36.28 1.24
CA ASN A 500 -6.64 -36.55 2.31
C ASN A 500 -5.22 -36.22 1.80
N PRO A 501 -4.41 -35.52 2.60
CA PRO A 501 -3.07 -35.17 2.21
C PRO A 501 -2.18 -36.42 2.21
N ALA A 502 -1.12 -36.41 1.41
CA ALA A 502 -0.22 -37.57 1.32
C ALA A 502 0.46 -37.92 2.65
N ASN A 503 0.56 -36.95 3.57
CA ASN A 503 1.13 -37.11 4.90
C ASN A 503 0.09 -37.32 6.01
N ASP A 504 -1.06 -37.90 5.67
CA ASP A 504 -2.08 -38.38 6.61
C ASP A 504 -1.63 -39.69 7.31
N ASP A 505 -0.67 -40.42 6.76
CA ASP A 505 -0.10 -41.63 7.37
C ASP A 505 1.20 -41.32 8.12
N LEU A 506 1.31 -41.74 9.40
CA LEU A 506 2.53 -41.65 10.20
C LEU A 506 3.73 -42.36 9.55
N GLY A 507 3.47 -43.38 8.72
CA GLY A 507 4.49 -44.07 7.91
C GLY A 507 5.01 -43.25 6.73
N GLN A 508 4.33 -42.15 6.35
CA GLN A 508 4.65 -41.31 5.19
C GLN A 508 4.70 -39.81 5.55
N PRO A 509 5.53 -39.39 6.54
CA PRO A 509 5.66 -37.98 6.85
C PRO A 509 6.35 -37.22 5.71
N ILE A 510 5.98 -35.95 5.53
CA ILE A 510 6.71 -35.05 4.63
C ILE A 510 7.99 -34.57 5.32
N ASP A 511 9.13 -34.72 4.64
CA ASP A 511 10.42 -34.20 5.13
C ASP A 511 10.50 -32.68 4.99
N ILE A 512 10.87 -32.00 6.08
CA ILE A 512 11.15 -30.57 6.12
C ILE A 512 12.61 -30.35 5.69
N THR A 513 12.82 -30.17 4.38
CA THR A 513 14.16 -30.01 3.79
C THR A 513 14.50 -28.59 3.38
N ASP A 514 13.49 -27.78 3.04
CA ASP A 514 13.70 -26.44 2.49
C ASP A 514 13.87 -25.42 3.61
N PHE A 515 15.00 -24.70 3.59
CA PHE A 515 15.31 -23.66 4.56
C PHE A 515 15.94 -22.43 3.92
N THR A 516 15.87 -21.34 4.66
CA THR A 516 16.69 -20.15 4.44
C THR A 516 17.79 -20.11 5.49
N THR A 517 18.98 -19.70 5.07
CA THR A 517 20.13 -19.50 5.96
C THR A 517 20.36 -18.02 6.18
N ALA A 518 20.60 -17.62 7.43
CA ALA A 518 21.21 -16.35 7.77
C ALA A 518 22.66 -16.62 8.21
N THR A 519 23.61 -16.00 7.51
CA THR A 519 25.05 -16.18 7.77
C THR A 519 25.50 -15.23 8.87
N TYR A 520 25.72 -15.76 10.07
CA TYR A 520 26.38 -15.04 11.15
C TYR A 520 27.84 -15.49 11.26
N SER A 521 28.70 -14.63 11.79
CA SER A 521 30.12 -14.93 12.02
C SER A 521 30.34 -15.96 13.14
N ASN A 522 29.33 -16.20 13.98
CA ASN A 522 29.38 -17.10 15.13
C ASN A 522 28.36 -18.24 15.04
N GLY A 523 27.91 -18.60 13.83
CA GLY A 523 27.10 -19.79 13.60
C GLY A 523 26.11 -19.65 12.45
N GLU A 524 25.64 -20.80 11.94
CA GLU A 524 24.65 -20.84 10.85
C GLU A 524 23.23 -20.97 11.44
N VAL A 525 22.35 -20.00 11.15
CA VAL A 525 20.93 -20.06 11.53
C VAL A 525 20.12 -20.57 10.35
N ARG A 526 19.29 -21.61 10.57
CA ARG A 526 18.40 -22.19 9.54
C ARG A 526 16.94 -22.03 9.92
N LYS A 527 16.18 -21.40 9.03
CA LYS A 527 14.74 -21.20 9.19
C LYS A 527 13.98 -22.00 8.14
N TYR A 528 13.12 -22.90 8.61
CA TYR A 528 12.24 -23.73 7.80
C TYR A 528 10.82 -23.20 7.92
N SER A 529 10.08 -23.20 6.82
CA SER A 529 8.67 -22.79 6.82
C SER A 529 7.93 -23.57 5.75
N LEU A 530 6.82 -24.19 6.14
CA LEU A 530 5.93 -24.90 5.23
C LEU A 530 4.48 -24.57 5.57
N THR A 531 3.63 -24.61 4.54
CA THR A 531 2.19 -24.41 4.71
C THR A 531 1.47 -25.74 4.51
N GLY A 532 0.39 -25.94 5.26
CA GLY A 532 -0.38 -27.17 5.24
C GLY A 532 -1.82 -26.97 5.68
N ARG A 533 -2.59 -28.06 5.59
CA ARG A 533 -3.93 -28.19 6.18
C ARG A 533 -3.93 -29.44 7.04
N ASN A 534 -4.59 -29.38 8.19
CA ASN A 534 -4.79 -30.55 9.03
C ASN A 534 -6.13 -31.17 8.59
N ASN A 535 -6.08 -31.82 7.44
CA ASN A 535 -7.23 -32.49 6.83
C ASN A 535 -6.95 -33.98 6.62
N GLY A 536 -6.07 -34.54 7.44
CA GLY A 536 -5.92 -35.98 7.56
C GLY A 536 -7.22 -36.65 8.00
N SER A 537 -7.27 -37.95 7.81
CA SER A 537 -8.18 -38.86 8.47
C SER A 537 -8.06 -38.75 10.00
N THR A 538 -8.93 -39.45 10.71
CA THR A 538 -8.85 -39.54 12.17
C THR A 538 -8.87 -41.00 12.51
N ASP A 539 -7.66 -41.58 12.49
CA ASP A 539 -7.50 -43.00 12.66
C ASP A 539 -7.48 -43.38 14.15
N PRO A 540 -8.03 -44.55 14.52
CA PRO A 540 -8.02 -44.99 15.91
C PRO A 540 -6.60 -45.07 16.47
N GLY A 541 -6.32 -44.27 17.51
CA GLY A 541 -5.03 -44.24 18.19
C GLY A 541 -4.14 -43.05 17.83
N GLU A 542 -4.55 -42.19 16.89
CA GLU A 542 -3.82 -40.94 16.61
C GLU A 542 -3.88 -39.95 17.79
N PRO A 543 -2.82 -39.13 17.98
CA PRO A 543 -2.73 -38.23 19.12
C PRO A 543 -3.63 -36.99 18.98
N LEU A 544 -4.03 -36.63 17.75
CA LEU A 544 -4.92 -35.51 17.44
C LEU A 544 -5.92 -35.95 16.34
N PRO A 545 -7.10 -35.33 16.24
CA PRO A 545 -7.95 -35.47 15.06
C PRO A 545 -7.31 -34.74 13.87
N HIS A 546 -7.63 -35.20 12.65
CA HIS A 546 -7.10 -34.68 11.39
C HIS A 546 -5.57 -34.56 11.34
N THR A 547 -4.86 -35.54 11.90
CA THR A 547 -3.40 -35.43 12.03
C THR A 547 -2.73 -35.50 10.67
N VAL A 548 -1.73 -34.66 10.48
CA VAL A 548 -0.78 -34.78 9.38
C VAL A 548 0.64 -34.72 9.90
N TRP A 549 1.52 -35.43 9.22
CA TRP A 549 2.82 -35.81 9.75
C TRP A 549 3.95 -35.12 8.99
N TYR A 550 4.87 -34.50 9.72
CA TYR A 550 6.10 -33.94 9.16
C TYR A 550 7.32 -34.51 9.87
N ARG A 551 8.46 -34.52 9.20
CA ARG A 551 9.71 -35.00 9.75
C ARG A 551 10.82 -33.99 9.52
N TRP A 552 11.58 -33.69 10.57
CA TRP A 552 12.74 -32.82 10.49
C TRP A 552 13.96 -33.51 11.08
N THR A 553 15.10 -33.35 10.41
CA THR A 553 16.37 -33.93 10.83
C THR A 553 17.32 -32.81 11.24
N ALA A 554 17.83 -32.88 12.47
CA ALA A 554 18.73 -31.88 13.01
C ALA A 554 20.04 -31.83 12.20
N PRO A 555 20.40 -30.68 11.62
CA PRO A 555 21.60 -30.55 10.79
C PRO A 555 22.89 -30.56 11.62
N GLY A 556 22.80 -30.33 12.93
CA GLY A 556 23.91 -30.31 13.88
C GLY A 556 23.39 -30.23 15.31
N SER A 557 24.30 -30.06 16.27
CA SER A 557 23.93 -29.78 17.67
C SER A 557 23.39 -28.36 17.78
N GLY A 558 22.28 -28.17 18.48
CA GLY A 558 21.73 -26.83 18.68
C GLY A 558 20.35 -26.82 19.33
N HIS A 559 19.64 -25.72 19.10
CA HIS A 559 18.30 -25.47 19.61
C HIS A 559 17.32 -25.37 18.45
N LEU A 560 16.18 -26.04 18.61
CA LEU A 560 15.05 -25.97 17.69
C LEU A 560 13.89 -25.24 18.37
N ASP A 561 13.47 -24.13 17.78
CA ASP A 561 12.25 -23.42 18.11
C ASP A 561 11.19 -23.73 17.04
N THR A 562 9.98 -24.11 17.44
CA THR A 562 8.89 -24.47 16.51
C THR A 562 7.62 -23.73 16.85
N THR A 563 6.97 -23.19 15.82
CA THR A 563 5.73 -22.42 15.95
C THR A 563 4.72 -22.83 14.87
N ILE A 564 3.44 -22.66 15.18
CA ILE A 564 2.33 -22.88 14.25
C ILE A 564 1.46 -21.64 14.19
N SER A 565 1.04 -21.23 12.99
CA SER A 565 0.33 -19.96 12.80
C SER A 565 -1.14 -19.96 13.22
N SER A 566 -1.80 -21.12 13.22
CA SER A 566 -3.20 -21.24 13.59
C SER A 566 -3.34 -21.52 15.08
N SER A 567 -4.21 -20.76 15.76
CA SER A 567 -4.49 -20.92 17.20
C SER A 567 -5.45 -22.07 17.51
N VAL A 568 -6.08 -22.66 16.50
CA VAL A 568 -7.03 -23.78 16.65
C VAL A 568 -6.43 -25.12 16.24
N VAL A 569 -5.22 -25.10 15.67
CA VAL A 569 -4.40 -26.28 15.34
C VAL A 569 -3.39 -26.52 16.46
N SER A 570 -3.22 -27.79 16.82
CA SER A 570 -2.28 -28.26 17.82
C SER A 570 -1.05 -28.90 17.15
N LEU A 571 0.11 -28.71 17.77
CA LEU A 571 1.39 -29.28 17.37
C LEU A 571 1.90 -30.17 18.49
N LEU A 572 2.14 -31.45 18.20
CA LEU A 572 2.82 -32.38 19.11
C LEU A 572 4.07 -32.93 18.44
N THR A 573 5.04 -33.35 19.23
CA THR A 573 6.27 -33.96 18.71
C THR A 573 6.55 -35.32 19.34
N GLY A 574 7.14 -36.19 18.54
CA GLY A 574 7.70 -37.46 18.95
C GLY A 574 9.16 -37.54 18.50
N SER A 575 10.06 -37.87 19.41
CA SER A 575 11.44 -38.23 19.07
C SER A 575 11.53 -39.75 18.99
N SER A 576 11.93 -40.28 17.83
CA SER A 576 12.27 -41.69 17.71
C SER A 576 13.75 -41.86 18.06
N THR A 577 14.07 -42.54 19.17
CA THR A 577 15.40 -43.17 19.31
C THR A 577 15.53 -44.43 18.46
N ASP A 578 14.39 -45.00 18.01
CA ASP A 578 14.29 -46.32 17.40
C ASP A 578 13.91 -46.30 15.90
N GLY A 579 14.36 -45.27 15.16
CA GLY A 579 14.24 -45.20 13.71
C GLY A 579 12.81 -44.95 13.17
N PRO A 580 12.66 -44.86 11.83
CA PRO A 580 11.49 -44.30 11.15
C PRO A 580 10.20 -45.14 11.23
N THR A 581 10.18 -46.25 11.97
CA THR A 581 9.03 -47.18 12.03
C THR A 581 8.53 -47.46 13.46
N GLY A 582 9.14 -46.83 14.48
CA GLY A 582 8.94 -47.19 15.88
C GLY A 582 8.21 -46.17 16.76
N THR A 583 7.64 -45.09 16.23
CA THR A 583 6.88 -44.13 17.04
C THR A 583 5.47 -44.64 17.32
N ASN A 584 5.24 -45.12 18.54
CA ASN A 584 3.90 -45.33 19.04
C ASN A 584 3.21 -43.97 19.22
N ALA A 585 2.01 -43.78 18.70
CA ALA A 585 1.24 -42.53 18.81
C ALA A 585 1.09 -42.04 20.28
N ALA A 586 1.18 -42.95 21.26
CA ALA A 586 1.17 -42.65 22.69
C ALA A 586 2.40 -41.87 23.21
N THR A 587 3.47 -41.68 22.43
CA THR A 587 4.70 -40.98 22.86
C THR A 587 4.74 -39.51 22.44
N PHE A 588 3.73 -39.01 21.71
CA PHE A 588 3.68 -37.61 21.28
C PHE A 588 3.33 -36.69 22.46
N GLN A 589 4.14 -35.64 22.65
CA GLN A 589 3.95 -34.65 23.70
C GLN A 589 4.05 -33.23 23.13
N ALA A 590 3.53 -32.24 23.85
CA ALA A 590 3.77 -30.85 23.51
C ALA A 590 5.28 -30.56 23.63
N ILE A 591 5.86 -29.95 22.60
CA ILE A 591 7.28 -29.62 22.59
C ILE A 591 7.58 -28.52 23.61
N THR A 592 8.64 -28.69 24.40
CA THR A 592 9.21 -27.58 25.16
C THR A 592 10.05 -26.75 24.20
N THR A 593 9.57 -25.57 23.85
CA THR A 593 10.25 -24.67 22.92
C THR A 593 11.10 -23.65 23.69
N PRO A 594 12.43 -23.55 23.46
CA PRO A 594 13.26 -24.30 22.50
C PRO A 594 13.63 -25.71 22.98
N THR A 595 13.82 -26.65 22.04
CA THR A 595 14.28 -28.02 22.30
C THR A 595 15.76 -28.19 21.90
N LEU A 596 16.56 -28.79 22.78
CA LEU A 596 17.93 -29.19 22.47
C LEU A 596 17.95 -30.40 21.53
N VAL A 597 18.77 -30.34 20.49
CA VAL A 597 18.89 -31.40 19.48
C VAL A 597 20.35 -31.79 19.22
N ALA A 598 20.57 -33.06 18.91
CA ALA A 598 21.87 -33.63 18.53
C ALA A 598 21.98 -33.81 17.00
N PRO A 599 23.20 -33.87 16.42
CA PRO A 599 23.39 -34.04 14.98
C PRO A 599 22.70 -35.32 14.47
N GLY A 600 21.87 -35.19 13.43
CA GLY A 600 21.13 -36.30 12.84
C GLY A 600 19.92 -36.77 13.65
N GLN A 601 19.58 -36.11 14.75
CA GLN A 601 18.36 -36.41 15.50
C GLN A 601 17.11 -36.12 14.66
N VAL A 602 16.19 -37.08 14.62
CA VAL A 602 14.93 -36.97 13.87
C VAL A 602 13.79 -36.61 14.81
N ILE A 603 13.06 -35.54 14.47
CA ILE A 603 11.84 -35.10 15.16
C ILE A 603 10.67 -35.26 14.21
N THR A 604 9.64 -35.96 14.67
CA THR A 604 8.37 -36.08 13.95
C THR A 604 7.36 -35.12 14.55
N PHE A 605 6.73 -34.32 13.72
CA PHE A 605 5.65 -33.39 14.10
C PHE A 605 4.30 -34.00 13.71
N ALA A 606 3.40 -34.05 14.69
CA ALA A 606 1.98 -34.29 14.48
C ALA A 606 1.26 -32.94 14.50
N VAL A 607 0.67 -32.55 13.38
CA VAL A 607 -0.12 -31.32 13.27
C VAL A 607 -1.58 -31.69 13.09
N GLY A 608 -2.44 -31.33 14.04
CA GLY A 608 -3.84 -31.79 14.07
C GLY A 608 -4.72 -30.91 14.95
N GLY A 609 -5.93 -31.34 15.27
CA GLY A 609 -6.91 -30.58 16.06
C GLY A 609 -8.07 -30.08 15.21
N ASN A 610 -8.52 -28.84 15.43
CA ASN A 610 -9.60 -28.27 14.62
C ASN A 610 -9.09 -27.96 13.21
N TYR A 611 -9.89 -28.31 12.20
CA TYR A 611 -9.56 -28.10 10.79
C TYR A 611 -9.28 -26.62 10.49
N ASP A 612 -8.09 -26.33 9.97
CA ASP A 612 -7.68 -25.02 9.49
C ASP A 612 -6.50 -25.12 8.50
N GLN A 613 -6.11 -23.99 7.93
CA GLN A 613 -4.83 -23.82 7.26
C GLN A 613 -3.79 -23.31 8.26
N TYR A 614 -2.55 -23.79 8.16
CA TYR A 614 -1.48 -23.36 9.03
C TYR A 614 -0.15 -23.23 8.29
N THR A 615 0.76 -22.47 8.91
CA THR A 615 2.19 -22.47 8.62
C THR A 615 2.91 -23.09 9.80
N LEU A 616 3.68 -24.15 9.55
CA LEU A 616 4.64 -24.72 10.51
C LEU A 616 6.00 -24.08 10.25
N ALA A 617 6.52 -23.37 11.24
CA ALA A 617 7.83 -22.73 11.17
C ALA A 617 8.78 -23.34 12.20
N CYS A 618 10.00 -23.64 11.77
CA CYS A 618 11.08 -24.14 12.61
C CYS A 618 12.29 -23.19 12.50
N ASP A 619 12.82 -22.69 13.61
CA ASP A 619 14.04 -21.88 13.70
C ASP A 619 15.09 -22.71 14.44
N PHE A 620 16.08 -23.22 13.69
CA PHE A 620 17.22 -23.96 14.23
C PHE A 620 18.43 -23.05 14.35
N ARG A 621 19.03 -23.00 15.55
CA ARG A 621 20.27 -22.27 15.82
C ARG A 621 21.22 -23.10 16.68
N PRO A 622 22.51 -23.22 16.31
CA PRO A 622 23.52 -23.68 17.25
C PRO A 622 23.69 -22.65 18.39
N THR A 623 24.35 -23.05 19.47
CA THR A 623 24.91 -22.08 20.42
C THR A 623 26.00 -21.27 19.68
N PRO A 624 26.11 -19.94 19.90
CA PRO A 624 27.15 -19.14 19.26
C PRO A 624 28.55 -19.73 19.43
N ASP A 625 29.34 -19.80 18.35
CA ASP A 625 30.68 -20.41 18.36
C ASP A 625 31.65 -19.71 19.34
N ASN A 626 31.38 -18.45 19.68
CA ASN A 626 32.18 -17.61 20.57
C ASN A 626 31.46 -17.19 21.85
N ASP A 627 30.57 -18.06 22.33
CA ASP A 627 29.88 -17.95 23.61
C ASP A 627 30.82 -18.12 24.83
N GLU A 628 32.00 -18.70 24.63
CA GLU A 628 32.98 -18.94 25.70
C GLU A 628 34.30 -18.19 25.47
N PRO A 629 34.97 -17.70 26.53
CA PRO A 629 36.25 -16.99 26.42
C PRO A 629 37.39 -17.87 25.88
N THR A 630 37.21 -19.19 25.85
CA THR A 630 38.16 -20.15 25.27
C THR A 630 38.05 -20.29 23.76
N ALA A 631 36.95 -19.82 23.15
CA ALA A 631 36.71 -19.87 21.72
C ALA A 631 36.41 -18.48 21.11
N PRO A 632 37.22 -17.44 21.39
CA PRO A 632 36.92 -16.09 20.91
C PRO A 632 37.16 -15.97 19.40
N ILE A 633 36.35 -15.15 18.72
CA ILE A 633 36.61 -14.78 17.32
C ILE A 633 37.76 -13.76 17.28
N ALA A 634 38.76 -13.99 16.45
CA ALA A 634 39.84 -13.03 16.22
C ALA A 634 39.33 -11.84 15.37
N ILE A 635 39.45 -10.64 15.90
CA ILE A 635 39.13 -9.38 15.22
C ILE A 635 40.25 -9.04 14.25
N VAL A 636 39.88 -8.90 12.98
CA VAL A 636 40.71 -8.39 11.90
C VAL A 636 40.20 -6.99 11.58
N LEU A 637 41.09 -5.99 11.59
CA LEU A 637 40.69 -4.60 11.31
C LEU A 637 40.01 -4.47 9.95
N GLY A 638 38.85 -3.83 9.93
CA GLY A 638 38.03 -3.61 8.75
C GLY A 638 37.07 -4.75 8.37
N GLU A 639 37.15 -5.91 9.05
CA GLU A 639 36.17 -6.97 8.85
C GLU A 639 34.88 -6.70 9.64
N LYS A 640 33.74 -7.00 9.00
CA LYS A 640 32.42 -6.86 9.60
C LYS A 640 31.98 -8.23 10.13
N TYR A 641 31.59 -8.27 11.41
CA TYR A 641 31.06 -9.45 12.07
C TYR A 641 29.58 -9.25 12.35
N THR A 642 28.71 -10.06 11.72
CA THR A 642 27.27 -10.09 12.01
C THR A 642 27.03 -11.23 13.00
N LEU A 643 26.45 -10.92 14.16
CA LEU A 643 26.45 -11.78 15.33
C LEU A 643 25.04 -11.94 15.89
N TYR A 644 24.75 -13.10 16.48
CA TYR A 644 23.56 -13.33 17.30
C TYR A 644 23.97 -13.80 18.69
N THR A 645 23.11 -13.54 19.69
CA THR A 645 23.30 -14.02 21.06
C THR A 645 22.26 -15.03 21.53
N ARG A 646 21.23 -15.31 20.72
CA ARG A 646 20.18 -16.27 21.07
C ARG A 646 20.80 -17.63 21.42
N TYR A 647 20.50 -18.12 22.63
CA TYR A 647 21.01 -19.37 23.23
C TYR A 647 22.48 -19.37 23.67
N ALA A 648 23.13 -18.21 23.73
CA ALA A 648 24.38 -18.03 24.47
C ALA A 648 24.18 -18.33 25.97
N ASN A 649 25.21 -18.89 26.60
CA ASN A 649 25.25 -19.12 28.03
C ASN A 649 25.27 -17.79 28.79
N LEU A 650 24.45 -17.69 29.83
CA LEU A 650 24.45 -16.53 30.73
C LEU A 650 25.64 -16.65 31.68
N SER A 651 26.59 -15.71 31.63
CA SER A 651 27.63 -15.61 32.65
C SER A 651 27.00 -15.30 34.01
N PRO A 652 27.29 -16.08 35.08
CA PRO A 652 26.63 -15.97 36.38
C PRO A 652 26.95 -14.66 37.15
N ALA A 653 27.83 -13.80 36.62
CA ALA A 653 28.24 -12.55 37.23
C ALA A 653 27.52 -11.30 36.68
N ASP A 654 26.69 -11.44 35.65
CA ASP A 654 26.07 -10.31 34.94
C ASP A 654 24.56 -10.21 35.21
N VAL A 655 23.93 -9.09 34.79
CA VAL A 655 22.50 -8.83 34.98
C VAL A 655 21.69 -10.00 34.42
N ALA A 656 20.66 -10.46 35.16
CA ALA A 656 19.81 -11.57 34.72
C ALA A 656 19.27 -11.34 33.31
N GLY A 657 19.64 -12.22 32.36
CA GLY A 657 19.24 -12.12 30.95
C GLY A 657 20.33 -11.61 29.99
N ALA A 658 21.52 -11.27 30.49
CA ALA A 658 22.65 -10.83 29.67
C ALA A 658 23.46 -12.00 29.10
N SER A 659 23.79 -11.92 27.81
CA SER A 659 24.59 -12.92 27.07
C SER A 659 25.95 -12.35 26.71
N ASP A 660 26.99 -13.18 26.80
CA ASP A 660 28.35 -12.75 26.50
C ASP A 660 28.84 -13.36 25.20
N ILE A 661 29.52 -12.55 24.40
CA ILE A 661 30.16 -12.99 23.18
C ILE A 661 31.61 -12.52 23.18
N TRP A 662 32.54 -13.41 22.85
CA TRP A 662 33.97 -13.21 23.08
C TRP A 662 34.75 -13.03 21.77
N PHE A 663 35.71 -12.11 21.81
CA PHE A 663 36.64 -11.82 20.73
C PHE A 663 38.06 -11.60 21.26
N THR A 664 39.03 -11.69 20.36
CA THR A 664 40.42 -11.30 20.64
C THR A 664 40.90 -10.29 19.61
N TYR A 665 41.69 -9.32 20.03
CA TYR A 665 42.33 -8.34 19.17
C TYR A 665 43.85 -8.33 19.39
N ASP A 666 44.60 -8.39 18.30
CA ASP A 666 46.07 -8.29 18.32
C ASP A 666 46.49 -6.83 18.04
N PRO A 667 47.01 -6.10 19.05
CA PRO A 667 47.40 -4.70 18.87
C PRO A 667 48.62 -4.51 17.97
N THR A 668 49.28 -5.57 17.51
CA THR A 668 50.33 -5.47 16.49
C THR A 668 49.78 -5.21 15.07
N GLN A 669 48.46 -5.40 14.86
CA GLN A 669 47.81 -5.09 13.57
C GLN A 669 47.91 -3.60 13.21
N PHE A 670 47.88 -2.72 14.20
CA PHE A 670 48.04 -1.27 14.02
C PHE A 670 48.55 -0.59 15.29
N ALA A 671 49.59 0.24 15.15
CA ALA A 671 50.12 1.04 16.24
C ALA A 671 49.39 2.40 16.32
N GLY A 672 48.26 2.44 17.03
CA GLY A 672 47.49 3.65 17.28
C GLY A 672 46.07 3.40 17.81
N PRO A 673 45.22 4.44 17.90
CA PRO A 673 43.86 4.32 18.43
C PRO A 673 43.00 3.42 17.53
N ILE A 674 42.21 2.54 18.16
CA ILE A 674 41.27 1.64 17.50
C ILE A 674 39.85 2.10 17.77
N GLU A 675 39.02 2.14 16.72
CA GLU A 675 37.61 2.50 16.74
C GLU A 675 36.74 1.24 16.63
N PHE A 676 35.93 0.96 17.64
CA PHE A 676 34.90 -0.08 17.59
C PHE A 676 33.56 0.54 17.24
N ARG A 677 32.93 0.09 16.16
CA ARG A 677 31.54 0.39 15.82
C ARG A 677 30.71 -0.85 16.08
N LEU A 678 29.62 -0.66 16.82
CA LEU A 678 28.65 -1.70 17.10
C LEU A 678 27.25 -1.19 16.74
N ASN A 679 26.50 -1.96 15.96
CA ASN A 679 25.13 -1.59 15.57
C ASN A 679 24.16 -2.69 16.00
N PRO A 680 23.41 -2.49 17.10
CA PRO A 680 22.30 -3.37 17.47
C PRO A 680 21.23 -3.40 16.37
N ASP A 681 20.59 -4.55 16.18
CA ASP A 681 19.50 -4.75 15.21
C ASP A 681 18.29 -3.83 15.44
N ALA A 682 18.01 -3.53 16.71
CA ALA A 682 16.91 -2.69 17.17
C ALA A 682 17.34 -1.76 18.31
N ASN A 683 16.86 -0.51 18.26
CA ASN A 683 17.08 0.46 19.33
C ASN A 683 16.51 -0.07 20.66
N GLY A 684 17.27 0.11 21.75
CA GLY A 684 16.86 -0.36 23.07
C GLY A 684 17.34 -1.77 23.44
N LYS A 685 18.16 -2.42 22.61
CA LYS A 685 18.94 -3.62 22.98
C LYS A 685 20.42 -3.25 23.21
N PRO A 686 20.80 -2.75 24.40
CA PRO A 686 22.15 -2.23 24.59
C PRO A 686 23.18 -3.36 24.64
N VAL A 687 24.34 -3.08 24.04
CA VAL A 687 25.51 -3.97 24.04
C VAL A 687 26.71 -3.23 24.63
N THR A 688 27.27 -3.78 25.70
CA THR A 688 28.46 -3.24 26.37
C THR A 688 29.71 -3.97 25.88
N LEU A 689 30.65 -3.25 25.28
CA LEU A 689 31.99 -3.75 25.03
C LEU A 689 32.87 -3.53 26.26
N GLN A 690 33.58 -4.57 26.68
CA GLN A 690 34.64 -4.54 27.69
C GLN A 690 35.93 -5.06 27.09
N LEU A 691 36.99 -4.28 27.20
CA LEU A 691 38.32 -4.64 26.73
C LEU A 691 39.20 -4.91 27.94
N ALA A 692 39.97 -5.99 27.89
CA ALA A 692 40.97 -6.32 28.90
C ALA A 692 42.26 -6.80 28.24
N GLN A 693 43.41 -6.43 28.79
CA GLN A 693 44.73 -6.88 28.32
C GLN A 693 45.51 -7.43 29.51
N ALA A 694 46.11 -8.62 29.36
CA ALA A 694 46.79 -9.33 30.46
C ALA A 694 45.95 -9.46 31.76
N GLY A 695 44.63 -9.61 31.61
CA GLY A 695 43.69 -9.76 32.73
C GLY A 695 43.34 -8.45 33.46
N GLN A 696 43.83 -7.30 33.01
CA GLN A 696 43.45 -5.98 33.55
C GLN A 696 42.43 -5.29 32.63
N PRO A 697 41.37 -4.65 33.18
CA PRO A 697 40.45 -3.84 32.38
C PRO A 697 41.17 -2.69 31.69
N LEU A 698 40.96 -2.55 30.39
CA LEU A 698 41.54 -1.49 29.57
C LEU A 698 40.52 -0.37 29.35
N ALA A 699 39.33 -0.70 28.85
CA ALA A 699 38.28 0.27 28.54
C ALA A 699 36.91 -0.42 28.46
N SER A 700 35.82 0.34 28.58
CA SER A 700 34.47 -0.17 28.36
C SER A 700 33.54 0.91 27.82
N HIS A 701 32.58 0.52 26.97
CA HIS A 701 31.56 1.40 26.40
C HIS A 701 30.26 0.65 26.15
N THR A 702 29.12 1.31 26.31
CA THR A 702 27.79 0.73 26.07
C THR A 702 27.13 1.42 24.89
N PHE A 703 26.83 0.64 23.85
CA PHE A 703 26.09 1.09 22.67
C PHE A 703 24.60 0.87 22.92
N ASN A 704 23.79 1.92 22.82
CA ASN A 704 22.34 1.85 23.11
C ASN A 704 21.47 1.88 21.86
N ASP A 705 21.96 2.54 20.81
CA ASP A 705 21.20 2.84 19.59
C ASP A 705 21.97 2.45 18.34
N ARG A 706 21.24 2.24 17.25
CA ARG A 706 21.83 2.00 15.94
C ARG A 706 22.50 3.27 15.40
N GLY A 707 23.75 3.16 14.95
CA GLY A 707 24.49 4.28 14.37
C GLY A 707 25.09 5.25 15.40
N GLU A 708 25.27 4.81 16.64
CA GLU A 708 26.03 5.54 17.65
C GLU A 708 27.49 5.78 17.19
N GLU A 709 28.11 6.85 17.70
CA GLU A 709 29.52 7.14 17.44
C GLU A 709 30.40 5.95 17.86
N PRO A 710 31.42 5.57 17.09
CA PRO A 710 32.38 4.55 17.50
C PRO A 710 33.07 4.86 18.82
N PHE A 711 33.36 3.79 19.53
CA PHE A 711 34.16 3.79 20.73
C PHE A 711 35.65 3.70 20.37
N THR A 712 36.39 4.79 20.59
CA THR A 712 37.84 4.87 20.33
C THR A 712 38.64 4.53 21.59
N VAL A 713 39.63 3.63 21.45
CA VAL A 713 40.51 3.19 22.55
C VAL A 713 41.96 3.15 22.09
N ASP A 714 42.85 3.71 22.90
CA ASP A 714 44.30 3.55 22.75
C ASP A 714 44.74 2.22 23.37
N ILE A 715 45.20 1.30 22.52
CA ILE A 715 45.60 -0.04 22.93
C ILE A 715 47.13 -0.16 22.89
N PRO A 716 47.81 -0.35 24.05
CA PRO A 716 49.25 -0.59 24.06
C PRO A 716 49.61 -1.89 23.31
N PRO A 717 50.77 -1.96 22.63
CA PRO A 717 51.22 -3.15 21.91
C PRO A 717 51.78 -4.25 22.85
N ASN A 718 51.10 -4.51 23.97
CA ASN A 718 51.57 -5.34 25.09
C ASN A 718 50.78 -6.66 25.23
N GLY A 719 50.60 -7.39 24.12
CA GLY A 719 49.93 -8.70 24.08
C GLY A 719 48.46 -8.64 23.64
N LEU A 720 47.81 -9.80 23.52
CA LEU A 720 46.43 -9.90 23.03
C LEU A 720 45.42 -9.21 23.97
N VAL A 721 44.47 -8.51 23.37
CA VAL A 721 43.31 -7.93 24.05
C VAL A 721 42.14 -8.89 23.96
N THR A 722 41.52 -9.17 25.10
CA THR A 722 40.20 -9.82 25.15
C THR A 722 39.13 -8.75 25.01
N VAL A 723 38.24 -8.93 24.05
CA VAL A 723 37.08 -8.05 23.84
C VAL A 723 35.83 -8.86 24.14
N ARG A 724 35.09 -8.45 25.16
CA ARG A 724 33.85 -9.08 25.61
C ARG A 724 32.68 -8.18 25.26
N ALA A 725 31.70 -8.71 24.52
CA ALA A 725 30.45 -8.03 24.20
C ALA A 725 29.34 -8.58 25.10
N ILE A 726 28.84 -7.76 26.02
CA ILE A 726 27.77 -8.08 26.96
C ILE A 726 26.47 -7.53 26.41
N CYS A 727 25.58 -8.41 25.97
CA CYS A 727 24.29 -8.02 25.41
C CYS A 727 23.24 -8.10 26.51
N ALA A 728 22.57 -6.99 26.84
CA ALA A 728 21.64 -6.93 27.95
C ALA A 728 20.39 -7.82 27.79
N PHE A 729 20.10 -8.25 26.55
CA PHE A 729 19.05 -9.19 26.23
C PHE A 729 19.64 -10.41 25.52
N ALA A 730 19.20 -11.59 25.92
CA ALA A 730 19.64 -12.88 25.36
C ALA A 730 19.32 -13.08 23.88
N ASP A 731 18.47 -12.24 23.27
CA ASP A 731 18.12 -12.31 21.85
C ASP A 731 18.44 -10.99 21.13
N THR A 732 19.74 -10.72 21.03
CA THR A 732 20.26 -9.50 20.40
C THR A 732 21.11 -9.89 19.19
N ASP A 733 20.68 -9.49 18.00
CA ASP A 733 21.52 -9.51 16.81
C ASP A 733 22.23 -8.16 16.68
N PHE A 734 23.50 -8.17 16.33
CA PHE A 734 24.26 -6.93 16.14
C PHE A 734 25.43 -7.11 15.17
N ASP A 735 25.88 -6.00 14.60
CA ASP A 735 27.11 -5.95 13.81
C ASP A 735 28.26 -5.35 14.63
N LEU A 736 29.45 -5.93 14.55
CA LEU A 736 30.69 -5.40 15.09
C LEU A 736 31.70 -5.16 13.96
N ILE A 737 32.32 -3.98 13.94
CA ILE A 737 33.50 -3.70 13.10
C ILE A 737 34.51 -2.89 13.91
N ALA A 738 35.77 -3.33 13.88
CA ALA A 738 36.89 -2.59 14.44
C ALA A 738 37.71 -1.98 13.30
N THR A 739 37.96 -0.68 13.35
CA THR A 739 38.84 0.04 12.41
C THR A 739 39.92 0.77 13.19
N TYR A 740 40.97 1.23 12.53
CA TYR A 740 41.89 2.17 13.16
C TYR A 740 41.37 3.60 12.97
N GLN A 741 41.69 4.50 13.90
CA GLN A 741 41.47 5.93 13.69
C GLN A 741 42.52 6.44 12.70
N ALA A 742 42.07 7.14 11.66
CA ALA A 742 42.98 7.75 10.69
C ALA A 742 43.90 8.77 11.39
N ILE A 743 45.20 8.52 11.39
CA ILE A 743 46.23 9.47 11.82
C ILE A 743 46.89 10.18 10.63
N ASN A 744 46.50 9.80 9.43
CA ASN A 744 47.11 10.16 8.16
C ASN A 744 46.37 11.30 7.45
N ASP A 745 46.14 12.36 8.21
CA ASP A 745 45.31 13.53 7.86
C ASP A 745 45.99 14.49 6.87
N ASP A 746 47.33 14.53 6.86
CA ASP A 746 48.10 15.38 5.94
C ASP A 746 49.14 14.57 5.16
N PHE A 747 49.63 15.17 4.05
CA PHE A 747 50.63 14.52 3.20
C PHE A 747 51.94 14.18 3.94
N ALA A 748 52.33 14.98 4.95
CA ALA A 748 53.55 14.75 5.72
C ALA A 748 53.41 13.54 6.67
N SER A 749 52.21 13.33 7.20
CA SER A 749 51.81 12.30 8.16
C SER A 749 51.17 11.09 7.49
N ARG A 750 51.27 10.98 6.16
CA ARG A 750 50.75 9.85 5.38
C ARG A 750 51.16 8.49 5.94
N MET A 751 50.22 7.55 5.95
CA MET A 751 50.47 6.23 6.52
C MET A 751 51.15 5.30 5.51
N VAL A 752 52.23 4.64 5.93
CA VAL A 752 52.90 3.62 5.12
C VAL A 752 52.13 2.30 5.21
N LEU A 753 51.66 1.80 4.07
CA LEU A 753 51.02 0.51 3.92
C LEU A 753 52.01 -0.52 3.37
N THR A 754 51.95 -1.73 3.92
CA THR A 754 52.65 -2.89 3.37
C THR A 754 51.67 -3.73 2.57
N LEU A 755 52.00 -4.03 1.31
CA LEU A 755 51.21 -4.96 0.49
C LEU A 755 51.62 -6.40 0.80
N GLU A 756 50.67 -7.20 1.26
CA GLU A 756 50.92 -8.57 1.71
C GLU A 756 50.87 -9.54 0.52
N PRO A 757 51.88 -10.41 0.32
CA PRO A 757 51.84 -11.40 -0.74
C PRO A 757 50.79 -12.47 -0.43
N ARG A 758 49.93 -12.78 -1.39
CA ARG A 758 49.03 -13.93 -1.34
C ARG A 758 49.31 -14.85 -2.51
N SER A 759 49.19 -16.15 -2.29
CA SER A 759 49.27 -17.15 -3.35
C SER A 759 48.26 -18.25 -3.13
N TRP A 760 47.61 -18.70 -4.22
CA TRP A 760 46.64 -19.80 -4.18
C TRP A 760 46.83 -20.71 -5.39
N GLY A 761 46.47 -21.99 -5.24
CA GLY A 761 46.47 -22.95 -6.34
C GLY A 761 45.13 -22.97 -7.05
N VAL A 762 45.13 -23.01 -8.37
CA VAL A 762 43.95 -23.30 -9.19
C VAL A 762 44.11 -24.70 -9.77
N SER A 763 43.25 -25.62 -9.34
CA SER A 763 43.25 -27.00 -9.86
C SER A 763 42.80 -27.00 -11.32
N THR A 764 43.64 -27.56 -12.19
CA THR A 764 43.25 -27.85 -13.58
C THR A 764 43.41 -29.36 -13.84
N PRO A 765 42.71 -29.92 -14.85
CA PRO A 765 42.92 -31.31 -15.27
C PRO A 765 44.37 -31.66 -15.64
N MET A 766 45.20 -30.65 -15.92
CA MET A 766 46.62 -30.78 -16.27
C MET A 766 47.56 -30.61 -15.06
N GLY A 767 47.03 -30.34 -13.87
CA GLY A 767 47.78 -30.06 -12.64
C GLY A 767 47.45 -28.67 -12.05
N PRO A 768 47.81 -28.42 -10.78
CA PRO A 768 47.56 -27.14 -10.13
C PRO A 768 48.44 -26.02 -10.70
N VAL A 769 47.86 -24.83 -10.92
CA VAL A 769 48.57 -23.60 -11.31
C VAL A 769 48.61 -22.64 -10.14
N THR A 770 49.79 -22.22 -9.71
CA THR A 770 49.94 -21.24 -8.62
C THR A 770 49.74 -19.82 -9.13
N MET A 771 48.82 -19.12 -8.49
CA MET A 771 48.50 -17.71 -8.71
C MET A 771 49.10 -16.89 -7.58
N LYS A 772 49.45 -15.63 -7.85
CA LYS A 772 50.04 -14.74 -6.87
C LYS A 772 49.54 -13.31 -7.07
N ASP A 773 49.27 -12.62 -5.97
CA ASP A 773 49.07 -11.18 -5.93
C ASP A 773 49.71 -10.58 -4.66
N TYR A 774 49.71 -9.26 -4.58
CA TYR A 774 50.05 -8.50 -3.38
C TYR A 774 48.87 -7.62 -3.05
N TYR A 775 48.44 -7.60 -1.79
CA TYR A 775 47.14 -7.06 -1.43
C TYR A 775 47.16 -6.32 -0.10
N ARG A 776 46.35 -5.26 -0.01
CA ARG A 776 46.00 -4.58 1.23
C ARG A 776 44.57 -4.06 1.16
N ARG A 777 43.74 -4.42 2.13
CA ARG A 777 42.44 -3.78 2.36
C ARG A 777 42.62 -2.55 3.24
N VAL A 778 41.89 -1.48 2.94
CA VAL A 778 41.85 -0.27 3.74
C VAL A 778 40.39 -0.01 4.13
N VAL A 779 40.13 0.02 5.44
CA VAL A 779 38.80 0.34 5.99
C VAL A 779 38.95 1.40 7.07
N VAL A 780 38.51 2.62 6.78
CA VAL A 780 38.71 3.79 7.66
C VAL A 780 37.67 4.88 7.37
N ASN A 781 37.47 5.84 8.26
CA ASN A 781 36.69 7.07 8.02
C ASN A 781 37.61 8.30 7.96
N ASN A 782 37.17 9.37 7.29
CA ASN A 782 37.84 10.68 7.30
C ASN A 782 37.13 11.72 8.16
N ARG A 783 36.19 11.32 9.03
CA ARG A 783 35.44 12.25 9.89
C ARG A 783 36.33 13.22 10.68
N ASN A 784 37.47 12.72 11.13
CA ASN A 784 38.43 13.45 11.96
C ASN A 784 39.53 14.14 11.15
N ALA A 785 39.54 13.99 9.83
CA ALA A 785 40.51 14.65 8.98
C ALA A 785 40.21 16.15 8.84
N GLY A 786 41.25 16.97 8.90
CA GLY A 786 41.26 18.39 8.60
C GLY A 786 41.35 18.66 7.09
N ILE A 787 41.33 19.95 6.75
CA ILE A 787 41.53 20.42 5.38
C ILE A 787 42.99 20.88 5.26
N GLU A 788 43.77 20.25 4.38
CA GLU A 788 45.18 20.62 4.22
C GLU A 788 45.30 21.89 3.35
N SER A 789 46.05 22.89 3.80
CA SER A 789 46.13 24.22 3.16
C SER A 789 46.64 24.23 1.70
N SER A 790 47.26 23.14 1.24
CA SER A 790 47.75 22.95 -0.15
C SER A 790 46.93 21.92 -0.95
N GLU A 791 45.79 21.49 -0.42
CA GLU A 791 44.87 20.52 -1.05
C GLU A 791 44.03 21.14 -2.19
N ALA A 792 44.22 22.44 -2.46
CA ALA A 792 43.43 23.24 -3.40
C ALA A 792 43.47 22.71 -4.84
N GLY A 793 42.34 22.12 -5.28
CA GLY A 793 42.12 21.63 -6.64
C GLY A 793 42.11 22.75 -7.69
N PRO A 794 42.71 22.57 -8.88
CA PRO A 794 42.68 23.59 -9.93
C PRO A 794 41.35 23.69 -10.68
N ASN A 795 40.39 22.82 -10.39
CA ASN A 795 39.10 22.81 -11.07
C ASN A 795 38.02 23.37 -10.13
N ARG A 796 37.37 24.48 -10.51
CA ARG A 796 36.17 25.03 -9.80
C ARG A 796 35.05 24.01 -9.57
N GLN A 797 35.12 22.83 -10.18
CA GLN A 797 34.17 21.71 -10.03
C GLN A 797 34.50 20.74 -8.87
N GLU A 798 35.77 20.64 -8.41
CA GLU A 798 36.18 19.72 -7.33
C GLU A 798 35.83 20.28 -5.93
N ALA A 799 36.07 21.58 -5.72
CA ALA A 799 35.84 22.25 -4.42
C ALA A 799 34.37 22.33 -3.98
N ALA A 800 33.41 22.07 -4.87
CA ALA A 800 31.97 22.11 -4.55
C ALA A 800 31.37 20.74 -4.25
N ARG A 801 32.13 19.65 -4.41
CA ARG A 801 31.61 18.27 -4.33
C ARG A 801 32.38 17.36 -3.40
N LEU A 802 33.66 17.63 -3.13
CA LEU A 802 34.46 16.85 -2.19
C LEU A 802 34.36 17.43 -0.78
N SER A 803 34.60 16.58 0.22
CA SER A 803 34.62 17.01 1.62
C SER A 803 35.83 17.88 1.95
N GLY A 804 36.95 17.68 1.23
CA GLY A 804 38.23 18.30 1.54
C GLY A 804 38.90 17.71 2.79
N LYS A 805 38.36 16.59 3.31
CA LYS A 805 38.91 15.85 4.43
C LYS A 805 39.67 14.64 3.89
N SER A 806 40.84 14.89 3.30
CA SER A 806 41.59 13.83 2.64
C SER A 806 42.41 12.98 3.58
N LEU A 807 42.55 11.70 3.25
CA LEU A 807 43.47 10.78 3.92
C LEU A 807 44.59 10.35 2.96
N TRP A 808 45.76 10.12 3.53
CA TRP A 808 47.00 9.97 2.78
C TRP A 808 47.74 8.67 3.09
N TRP A 809 48.13 7.93 2.08
CA TRP A 809 48.90 6.68 2.23
C TRP A 809 50.13 6.67 1.34
N GLU A 810 51.11 5.87 1.71
CA GLU A 810 52.27 5.54 0.89
C GLU A 810 52.43 4.01 0.84
N PHE A 811 52.69 3.45 -0.32
CA PHE A 811 53.02 2.02 -0.45
C PHE A 811 54.05 1.79 -1.55
N THR A 812 54.85 0.75 -1.40
CA THR A 812 55.87 0.36 -2.38
C THR A 812 55.44 -0.92 -3.08
N THR A 813 55.50 -0.93 -4.40
CA THR A 813 55.21 -2.11 -5.22
C THR A 813 56.27 -3.20 -5.04
N PRO A 814 55.91 -4.47 -5.31
CA PRO A 814 56.83 -5.60 -5.19
C PRO A 814 57.98 -5.55 -6.22
N ASN A 815 58.86 -6.56 -6.20
CA ASN A 815 60.04 -6.62 -7.08
C ASN A 815 59.70 -7.00 -8.53
N GLU A 816 58.48 -7.40 -8.79
CA GLU A 816 57.97 -7.82 -10.09
C GLU A 816 57.20 -6.69 -10.78
N PHE A 817 57.27 -6.64 -12.12
CA PHE A 817 56.33 -5.82 -12.90
C PHE A 817 54.93 -6.42 -12.76
N GLY A 818 53.91 -5.56 -12.72
CA GLY A 818 52.54 -6.02 -12.56
C GLY A 818 51.52 -4.93 -12.88
N THR A 819 50.25 -5.24 -12.66
CA THR A 819 49.17 -4.27 -12.66
C THR A 819 48.84 -3.87 -11.23
N LEU A 820 48.88 -2.56 -10.94
CA LEU A 820 48.31 -1.98 -9.72
C LEU A 820 46.83 -1.70 -9.95
N SER A 821 46.00 -2.08 -9.00
CA SER A 821 44.58 -1.75 -8.92
C SER A 821 44.24 -1.20 -7.54
N ILE A 822 43.46 -0.13 -7.49
CA ILE A 822 42.81 0.39 -6.29
C ILE A 822 41.32 0.40 -6.57
N LYS A 823 40.50 -0.21 -5.73
CA LYS A 823 39.06 -0.40 -6.01
C LYS A 823 38.20 -0.29 -4.76
N SER A 824 37.19 0.58 -4.79
CA SER A 824 36.15 0.63 -3.75
C SER A 824 35.31 -0.65 -3.73
N ARG A 825 34.92 -1.11 -2.54
CA ARG A 825 34.00 -2.25 -2.38
C ARG A 825 32.53 -1.85 -2.55
N PRO A 826 31.63 -2.79 -2.89
CA PRO A 826 30.20 -2.52 -2.96
C PRO A 826 29.67 -1.96 -1.63
N GLY A 827 28.90 -0.86 -1.69
CA GLY A 827 28.37 -0.19 -0.50
C GLY A 827 29.29 0.87 0.12
N CYS A 828 30.51 1.03 -0.39
CA CYS A 828 31.40 2.13 -0.01
C CYS A 828 30.84 3.49 -0.47
N PRO A 829 30.98 4.57 0.32
CA PRO A 829 30.65 5.93 -0.12
C PRO A 829 31.47 6.32 -1.35
N PRO A 830 31.04 7.34 -2.12
CA PRO A 830 31.82 7.79 -3.25
C PRO A 830 33.19 8.37 -2.83
N LEU A 831 34.27 7.66 -3.17
CA LEU A 831 35.68 8.01 -3.02
C LEU A 831 36.33 8.57 -4.29
N LEU A 832 37.18 9.56 -4.12
CA LEU A 832 38.12 10.05 -5.13
C LEU A 832 39.52 9.56 -4.81
N TYR A 833 40.17 8.89 -5.77
CA TYR A 833 41.56 8.45 -5.65
C TYR A 833 42.50 9.34 -6.45
N LEU A 834 43.60 9.76 -5.82
CA LEU A 834 44.67 10.54 -6.44
C LEU A 834 46.00 9.85 -6.13
N LEU A 835 46.79 9.56 -7.16
CA LEU A 835 48.02 8.79 -7.01
C LEU A 835 49.21 9.51 -7.61
N THR A 836 50.37 9.47 -6.95
CA THR A 836 51.63 10.03 -7.49
C THR A 836 52.84 9.18 -7.11
N THR A 837 53.93 9.35 -7.84
CA THR A 837 55.27 8.88 -7.44
C THR A 837 56.13 10.00 -6.87
N ASP A 838 55.68 11.26 -6.95
CA ASP A 838 56.41 12.42 -6.43
C ASP A 838 56.49 12.38 -4.91
N SER A 839 57.56 12.95 -4.34
CA SER A 839 57.79 12.97 -2.89
C SER A 839 57.36 14.28 -2.23
N VAL A 840 56.78 15.21 -2.97
CA VAL A 840 56.35 16.54 -2.50
C VAL A 840 54.94 16.84 -3.03
N MET A 841 54.14 17.59 -2.26
CA MET A 841 52.80 18.02 -2.65
C MET A 841 52.81 18.85 -3.95
N PRO A 842 51.72 18.83 -4.75
CA PRO A 842 51.59 19.67 -5.91
C PRO A 842 51.61 21.14 -5.50
N THR A 843 52.46 21.95 -6.12
CA THR A 843 52.53 23.39 -5.83
C THR A 843 51.83 24.24 -6.89
N SER A 844 51.43 23.61 -8.00
CA SER A 844 50.76 24.25 -9.12
C SER A 844 49.66 23.38 -9.72
N PRO A 845 48.72 23.99 -10.47
CA PRO A 845 47.76 23.25 -11.28
C PRO A 845 48.35 22.21 -12.24
N LEU A 846 49.55 22.47 -12.76
CA LEU A 846 50.23 21.55 -13.67
C LEU A 846 50.76 20.32 -12.93
N ASP A 847 51.28 20.50 -11.72
CA ASP A 847 51.71 19.41 -10.83
C ASP A 847 50.51 18.54 -10.45
N TYR A 848 49.35 19.17 -10.17
CA TYR A 848 48.12 18.46 -9.86
C TYR A 848 47.53 17.71 -11.06
N CYS A 849 47.64 18.28 -12.26
CA CYS A 849 47.31 17.57 -13.51
C CYS A 849 48.27 16.38 -13.75
N ALA A 850 49.54 16.49 -13.34
CA ALA A 850 50.52 15.41 -13.46
C ALA A 850 50.23 14.26 -12.49
N TRP A 851 49.83 14.57 -11.24
CA TRP A 851 49.32 13.58 -10.29
C TRP A 851 48.05 12.89 -10.83
N ASN A 852 47.09 13.66 -11.33
CA ASN A 852 45.86 13.12 -11.89
C ASN A 852 46.04 12.28 -13.16
N ARG A 853 47.12 12.50 -13.93
CA ARG A 853 47.42 11.70 -15.12
C ARG A 853 47.72 10.24 -14.83
N ILE A 854 48.13 9.93 -13.60
CA ILE A 854 48.48 8.57 -13.16
C ILE A 854 47.22 7.77 -12.77
N ALA A 855 46.16 8.44 -12.30
CA ALA A 855 44.90 7.82 -11.89
C ALA A 855 43.88 7.77 -13.05
N ILE A 856 43.69 6.60 -13.66
CA ILE A 856 42.77 6.41 -14.79
C ILE A 856 41.55 5.57 -14.34
N GLY A 857 40.35 6.11 -14.58
CA GLY A 857 39.06 5.59 -14.09
C GLY A 857 38.19 6.63 -13.36
N ASN A 858 38.66 7.87 -13.26
CA ASN A 858 37.93 8.97 -12.64
C ASN A 858 36.75 9.42 -13.55
N PRO A 859 35.47 9.33 -13.10
CA PRO A 859 34.30 9.74 -13.89
C PRO A 859 34.40 11.17 -14.42
N TRP A 860 35.13 12.02 -13.69
CA TRP A 860 35.13 13.48 -13.86
C TRP A 860 35.91 13.99 -15.09
N TYR A 861 36.74 13.15 -15.73
CA TYR A 861 37.48 13.52 -16.97
C TYR A 861 36.93 12.89 -18.26
N SER A 862 35.98 11.94 -18.16
CA SER A 862 35.55 11.12 -19.30
C SER A 862 34.30 11.62 -20.04
N GLY A 863 33.60 12.64 -19.52
CA GLY A 863 32.37 13.17 -20.11
C GLY A 863 31.26 12.12 -20.20
N ASP A 864 30.40 12.04 -19.18
CA ASP A 864 29.14 11.27 -19.12
C ASP A 864 29.14 9.76 -19.46
N ARG A 865 30.29 9.15 -19.80
CA ARG A 865 30.32 7.76 -20.33
C ARG A 865 30.54 6.66 -19.29
N TYR A 866 30.86 6.99 -18.03
CA TYR A 866 31.02 6.00 -16.97
C TYR A 866 30.13 6.34 -15.78
N PRO A 867 29.24 5.42 -15.33
CA PRO A 867 28.42 5.66 -14.16
C PRO A 867 29.31 5.88 -12.93
N ALA A 868 28.88 6.77 -12.03
CA ALA A 868 29.57 7.14 -10.78
C ALA A 868 29.82 5.96 -9.81
N THR A 869 29.49 4.74 -10.20
CA THR A 869 29.47 3.52 -9.39
C THR A 869 30.75 2.68 -9.47
N SER A 870 31.72 3.03 -10.33
CA SER A 870 33.00 2.29 -10.43
C SER A 870 34.19 3.21 -10.21
N GLN A 871 34.56 3.34 -8.95
CA GLN A 871 35.70 4.12 -8.46
C GLN A 871 36.91 3.20 -8.34
N SER A 872 37.61 3.05 -9.46
CA SER A 872 38.80 2.22 -9.51
C SER A 872 39.92 2.96 -10.21
N VAL A 873 41.14 2.83 -9.67
CA VAL A 873 42.38 3.18 -10.37
C VAL A 873 43.02 1.88 -10.83
N ILE A 874 43.43 1.81 -12.08
CA ILE A 874 44.21 0.71 -12.61
C ILE A 874 45.41 1.33 -13.33
N LEU A 875 46.61 0.76 -13.21
CA LEU A 875 47.80 1.17 -13.97
C LEU A 875 48.91 0.12 -13.95
N ASN A 876 49.89 0.28 -14.83
CA ASN A 876 51.09 -0.56 -14.84
C ASN A 876 51.99 -0.19 -13.64
N ALA A 877 52.22 -1.16 -12.75
CA ALA A 877 53.09 -1.03 -11.60
C ALA A 877 54.55 -1.28 -12.03
N GLU A 878 55.39 -0.28 -11.85
CA GLU A 878 56.83 -0.46 -11.95
C GLU A 878 57.37 -1.15 -10.68
N PRO A 879 58.43 -1.99 -10.78
CA PRO A 879 59.02 -2.66 -9.63
C PRO A 879 59.62 -1.69 -8.63
N ARG A 880 59.40 -1.92 -7.33
CA ARG A 880 59.95 -1.11 -6.22
C ARG A 880 59.62 0.38 -6.29
N THR A 881 58.54 0.74 -6.97
CA THR A 881 58.08 2.11 -7.08
C THR A 881 57.20 2.44 -5.89
N THR A 882 57.53 3.54 -5.21
CA THR A 882 56.72 4.06 -4.11
C THR A 882 55.65 4.99 -4.65
N TYR A 883 54.40 4.67 -4.38
CA TYR A 883 53.25 5.49 -4.70
C TYR A 883 52.71 6.17 -3.44
N ARG A 884 52.32 7.44 -3.55
CA ARG A 884 51.49 8.13 -2.56
C ARG A 884 50.07 8.24 -3.07
N LEU A 885 49.13 7.86 -2.22
CA LEU A 885 47.71 7.81 -2.47
C LEU A 885 47.00 8.83 -1.59
N ARG A 886 46.23 9.73 -2.18
CA ARG A 886 45.21 10.53 -1.52
C ARG A 886 43.84 9.93 -1.80
N VAL A 887 43.01 9.83 -0.76
CA VAL A 887 41.61 9.45 -0.88
C VAL A 887 40.73 10.48 -0.18
N ASP A 888 39.68 10.93 -0.86
CA ASP A 888 38.70 11.89 -0.32
C ASP A 888 37.28 11.36 -0.59
N THR A 889 36.35 11.65 0.32
CA THR A 889 34.92 11.36 0.13
C THR A 889 34.21 12.53 -0.55
N GLN A 890 33.08 12.22 -1.18
CA GLN A 890 32.11 13.27 -1.53
C GLN A 890 31.58 13.97 -0.28
N LEU A 891 31.24 15.27 -0.40
CA LEU A 891 30.64 16.07 0.65
C LEU A 891 29.37 15.39 1.19
N GLY A 892 29.27 15.26 2.52
CA GLY A 892 28.16 14.60 3.23
C GLY A 892 28.36 13.11 3.53
N TYR A 893 29.53 12.54 3.19
CA TYR A 893 29.89 11.14 3.44
C TYR A 893 31.06 10.97 4.42
N GLU A 894 31.47 12.03 5.12
CA GLU A 894 32.69 12.09 5.94
C GLU A 894 32.67 11.09 7.13
N ASP A 895 31.48 10.71 7.60
CA ASP A 895 31.31 9.78 8.73
C ASP A 895 31.16 8.31 8.29
N GLN A 896 31.07 8.07 6.98
CA GLN A 896 30.96 6.73 6.41
C GLN A 896 32.35 6.07 6.24
N LEU A 897 32.39 4.75 6.30
CA LEU A 897 33.63 3.99 6.14
C LEU A 897 34.03 3.96 4.67
N MET A 898 35.21 4.51 4.35
CA MET A 898 35.94 4.19 3.14
C MET A 898 36.37 2.72 3.21
N ASP A 899 35.96 1.90 2.24
CA ASP A 899 36.34 0.49 2.14
C ASP A 899 36.84 0.19 0.72
N PHE A 900 38.16 0.04 0.59
CA PHE A 900 38.80 -0.18 -0.70
C PHE A 900 40.00 -1.12 -0.62
N ASP A 901 40.28 -1.75 -1.76
CA ASP A 901 41.36 -2.71 -1.93
C ASP A 901 42.49 -2.09 -2.76
N ILE A 902 43.74 -2.22 -2.30
CA ILE A 902 44.96 -1.97 -3.08
C ILE A 902 45.56 -3.32 -3.45
N MET A 903 45.76 -3.59 -4.73
CA MET A 903 46.23 -4.88 -5.23
C MET A 903 47.28 -4.70 -6.33
N VAL A 904 48.38 -5.45 -6.25
CA VAL A 904 49.34 -5.58 -7.36
C VAL A 904 49.38 -7.03 -7.82
N VAL A 905 49.04 -7.25 -9.09
CA VAL A 905 49.11 -8.57 -9.72
C VAL A 905 50.35 -8.62 -10.61
N PRO A 906 51.35 -9.47 -10.31
CA PRO A 906 52.53 -9.62 -11.16
C PRO A 906 52.17 -10.14 -12.56
N TYR A 907 52.92 -9.70 -13.57
CA TYR A 907 52.79 -10.21 -14.92
C TYR A 907 53.27 -11.67 -15.01
N PRO A 908 52.59 -12.53 -15.81
CA PRO A 908 53.11 -13.84 -16.15
C PRO A 908 54.53 -13.75 -16.73
N PRO A 909 55.42 -14.74 -16.48
CA PRO A 909 56.78 -14.73 -17.03
C PRO A 909 56.83 -14.60 -18.56
N ASN A 910 55.78 -15.07 -19.25
CA ASN A 910 55.62 -15.07 -20.70
C ASN A 910 54.55 -14.12 -21.20
N ASP A 911 54.30 -13.06 -20.45
CA ASP A 911 53.38 -11.99 -20.81
C ASP A 911 53.82 -11.23 -22.09
N PHE A 912 55.14 -11.14 -22.29
CA PHE A 912 55.73 -10.49 -23.45
C PHE A 912 56.22 -11.51 -24.48
N MET A 913 55.91 -11.27 -25.76
CA MET A 913 56.35 -12.07 -26.90
C MET A 913 57.87 -12.19 -27.03
N GLN A 914 58.63 -11.26 -26.44
CA GLN A 914 60.09 -11.30 -26.37
C GLN A 914 60.59 -12.39 -25.41
N ARG A 915 59.72 -12.90 -24.53
CA ARG A 915 60.01 -13.91 -23.50
C ARG A 915 58.97 -15.05 -23.55
N PRO A 916 58.77 -15.72 -24.70
CA PRO A 916 57.76 -16.76 -24.79
C PRO A 916 58.20 -18.02 -24.02
N THR A 917 57.24 -18.74 -23.44
CA THR A 917 57.53 -20.04 -22.81
C THR A 917 57.67 -21.13 -23.88
N PRO A 918 58.77 -21.91 -23.91
CA PRO A 918 58.89 -23.03 -24.84
C PRO A 918 57.87 -24.14 -24.57
N ILE A 919 57.24 -24.69 -25.61
CA ILE A 919 56.44 -25.92 -25.54
C ILE A 919 57.38 -27.10 -25.81
N PRO A 920 57.68 -27.95 -24.80
CA PRO A 920 58.59 -29.07 -24.98
C PRO A 920 57.92 -30.17 -25.80
N ILE A 921 58.45 -30.46 -26.99
CA ILE A 921 57.99 -31.55 -27.84
C ILE A 921 58.77 -32.82 -27.51
N GLN A 922 58.06 -33.88 -27.10
CA GLN A 922 58.61 -35.20 -26.81
C GLN A 922 58.24 -36.18 -27.92
N GLU A 923 59.21 -36.97 -28.38
CA GLU A 923 58.98 -38.10 -29.28
C GLU A 923 58.64 -39.36 -28.49
N THR A 924 57.48 -39.94 -28.78
CA THR A 924 57.14 -41.30 -28.35
C THR A 924 57.24 -42.20 -29.56
N THR A 925 58.21 -43.12 -29.56
CA THR A 925 58.27 -44.19 -30.56
C THR A 925 57.46 -45.38 -30.09
N SER A 926 56.43 -45.75 -30.83
CA SER A 926 55.80 -47.08 -30.71
C SER A 926 56.36 -48.01 -31.79
N THR A 927 56.69 -49.25 -31.42
CA THR A 927 57.11 -50.28 -32.37
C THR A 927 56.05 -51.36 -32.38
N GLY A 928 55.33 -51.48 -33.50
CA GLY A 928 54.30 -52.48 -33.71
C GLY A 928 54.71 -53.45 -34.82
N THR A 929 53.95 -54.53 -34.99
CA THR A 929 54.14 -55.46 -36.11
C THR A 929 52.91 -55.46 -37.01
N TYR A 930 53.01 -54.91 -38.22
CA TYR A 930 51.93 -54.98 -39.19
C TYR A 930 51.82 -56.41 -39.73
N LYS A 931 50.62 -57.01 -39.58
CA LYS A 931 50.34 -58.42 -39.92
C LYS A 931 51.31 -59.43 -39.27
N ASN A 932 51.81 -59.16 -38.06
CA ASN A 932 52.77 -60.02 -37.35
C ASN A 932 54.08 -60.33 -38.12
N ARG A 933 54.45 -59.54 -39.15
CA ARG A 933 55.66 -59.79 -39.97
C ARG A 933 56.56 -58.57 -40.16
N TYR A 934 56.00 -57.37 -40.26
CA TYR A 934 56.79 -56.17 -40.53
C TYR A 934 56.84 -55.26 -39.31
N GLN A 935 58.04 -55.02 -38.78
CA GLN A 935 58.26 -54.01 -37.75
C GLN A 935 57.90 -52.64 -38.31
N VAL A 936 56.84 -52.02 -37.78
CA VAL A 936 56.45 -50.65 -38.09
C VAL A 936 56.80 -49.80 -36.89
N LYS A 937 57.73 -48.87 -37.10
CA LYS A 937 58.08 -47.84 -36.14
C LYS A 937 57.19 -46.63 -36.41
N ALA A 938 56.31 -46.29 -35.48
CA ALA A 938 55.49 -45.09 -35.54
C ALA A 938 55.92 -44.14 -34.43
N SER A 939 56.52 -43.01 -34.83
CA SER A 939 56.85 -41.91 -33.92
C SER A 939 55.70 -40.92 -33.86
N SER A 940 55.19 -40.66 -32.65
CA SER A 940 54.24 -39.59 -32.34
C SER A 940 54.94 -38.53 -31.52
N TYR A 941 54.74 -37.26 -31.89
CA TYR A 941 55.27 -36.12 -31.16
C TYR A 941 54.14 -35.47 -30.36
N GLN A 942 54.37 -35.27 -29.07
CA GLN A 942 53.42 -34.58 -28.20
C GLN A 942 54.16 -33.58 -27.32
N GLY A 943 53.53 -32.45 -27.05
CA GLY A 943 54.03 -31.46 -26.11
C GLY A 943 52.86 -30.76 -25.45
N SER A 944 53.03 -30.43 -24.18
CA SER A 944 52.03 -29.74 -23.40
C SER A 944 52.71 -28.75 -22.48
N VAL A 945 52.05 -27.61 -22.27
CA VAL A 945 52.48 -26.60 -21.30
C VAL A 945 51.25 -26.16 -20.53
N THR A 946 51.44 -25.91 -19.24
CA THR A 946 50.41 -25.36 -18.36
C THR A 946 50.88 -23.98 -17.91
N GLY A 947 49.98 -23.00 -17.89
CA GLY A 947 50.30 -21.62 -17.52
C GLY A 947 49.06 -20.85 -17.11
N SER A 948 49.25 -19.62 -16.64
CA SER A 948 48.17 -18.70 -16.32
C SER A 948 48.30 -17.44 -17.17
N ILE A 949 47.17 -16.93 -17.63
CA ILE A 949 47.06 -15.59 -18.23
C ILE A 949 46.83 -14.51 -17.17
N TYR A 950 46.59 -14.88 -15.91
CA TYR A 950 46.28 -13.94 -14.84
C TYR A 950 47.36 -12.88 -14.63
N GLY A 951 46.94 -11.62 -14.65
CA GLY A 951 47.84 -10.48 -14.60
C GLY A 951 48.40 -10.07 -15.96
N GLY A 952 48.18 -10.83 -17.03
CA GLY A 952 48.80 -10.57 -18.32
C GLY A 952 48.39 -9.25 -18.98
N THR A 953 49.34 -8.60 -19.65
CA THR A 953 49.12 -7.42 -20.48
C THR A 953 48.69 -7.83 -21.89
N ARG A 954 47.97 -6.94 -22.58
CA ARG A 954 47.73 -7.09 -24.01
C ARG A 954 48.87 -6.46 -24.79
N GLN A 955 49.71 -7.28 -25.41
CA GLN A 955 50.76 -6.79 -26.28
C GLN A 955 50.21 -6.48 -27.69
N ALA A 956 50.51 -5.29 -28.21
CA ALA A 956 50.14 -4.89 -29.57
C ALA A 956 50.89 -5.73 -30.62
N ILE A 957 50.16 -6.27 -31.59
CA ILE A 957 50.69 -7.02 -32.74
C ILE A 957 50.56 -6.11 -33.96
N ALA A 958 51.61 -6.03 -34.79
CA ALA A 958 51.72 -5.03 -35.85
C ALA A 958 51.19 -5.49 -37.23
N THR A 959 50.54 -6.65 -37.32
CA THR A 959 50.25 -7.37 -38.59
C THR A 959 48.82 -7.93 -38.65
N THR A 960 48.45 -8.53 -39.79
CA THR A 960 47.11 -9.11 -40.06
C THR A 960 46.86 -10.44 -39.35
N LEU A 961 45.60 -10.72 -38.99
CA LEU A 961 45.11 -12.02 -38.51
C LEU A 961 44.35 -12.71 -39.65
N ASP A 962 44.76 -13.92 -40.06
CA ASP A 962 44.12 -14.70 -41.14
C ASP A 962 44.03 -14.01 -42.51
N GLY A 963 44.91 -13.04 -42.79
CA GLY A 963 44.93 -12.33 -44.07
C GLY A 963 43.87 -11.24 -44.23
N ASP A 964 42.92 -11.13 -43.29
CA ASP A 964 41.94 -10.05 -43.21
C ASP A 964 42.34 -9.02 -42.14
N ILE A 965 41.96 -7.75 -42.36
CA ILE A 965 41.93 -6.75 -41.28
C ILE A 965 40.68 -7.03 -40.47
N ILE A 966 40.76 -7.98 -39.53
CA ILE A 966 39.62 -8.33 -38.69
C ILE A 966 39.52 -7.32 -37.54
N GLU A 967 38.39 -6.58 -37.52
CA GLU A 967 37.94 -5.66 -36.44
C GLU A 967 37.56 -6.41 -35.14
N THR A 968 38.35 -7.40 -34.72
CA THR A 968 38.16 -8.11 -33.44
C THR A 968 39.38 -7.99 -32.53
N SER A 969 40.37 -7.22 -32.96
CA SER A 969 41.57 -6.92 -32.20
C SER A 969 41.51 -5.49 -31.65
N ALA A 970 41.97 -5.27 -30.41
CA ALA A 970 42.15 -3.92 -29.86
C ALA A 970 43.18 -3.05 -30.63
N ILE A 971 43.70 -3.55 -31.76
CA ILE A 971 44.68 -2.88 -32.61
C ILE A 971 44.10 -1.60 -33.25
N TYR A 972 42.77 -1.47 -33.40
CA TYR A 972 42.14 -0.27 -33.96
C TYR A 972 41.76 0.82 -32.94
N ALA A 973 41.69 0.51 -31.64
CA ALA A 973 41.42 1.53 -30.60
C ALA A 973 42.54 2.59 -30.52
N ARG A 974 43.75 2.21 -30.94
CA ARG A 974 44.95 3.05 -30.99
C ARG A 974 44.86 4.24 -31.97
N TYR A 975 43.99 4.17 -32.99
CA TYR A 975 43.92 5.19 -34.04
C TYR A 975 42.71 6.12 -33.95
N ALA A 976 41.70 5.81 -33.12
CA ALA A 976 40.46 6.58 -33.04
C ALA A 976 40.37 7.55 -31.86
N SER A 977 41.18 7.39 -30.82
CA SER A 977 41.16 8.28 -29.65
C SER A 977 42.56 8.52 -29.11
N SER A 978 42.90 9.77 -28.86
CA SER A 978 44.14 10.24 -28.22
C SER A 978 44.26 9.84 -26.74
N VAL A 979 43.79 8.65 -26.38
CA VAL A 979 43.76 8.11 -25.02
C VAL A 979 44.70 6.91 -24.99
N GLN A 980 45.72 6.95 -24.12
CA GLN A 980 46.63 5.82 -23.91
C GLN A 980 45.84 4.60 -23.44
N ASP A 981 46.00 3.52 -24.20
CA ASP A 981 45.35 2.21 -24.07
C ASP A 981 45.46 1.59 -22.65
N PHE A 982 44.35 1.05 -22.15
CA PHE A 982 44.27 0.17 -20.98
C PHE A 982 43.91 -1.27 -21.38
N PRO A 983 44.24 -2.31 -20.57
CA PRO A 983 44.49 -3.67 -21.05
C PRO A 983 43.19 -4.44 -21.26
N TYR A 984 42.60 -4.33 -22.45
CA TYR A 984 41.49 -5.18 -22.85
C TYR A 984 42.01 -6.55 -23.29
N GLY A 985 42.26 -7.49 -22.39
CA GLY A 985 42.65 -8.89 -22.69
C GLY A 985 43.98 -9.29 -22.03
N GLN A 986 44.06 -10.53 -21.56
CA GLN A 986 45.23 -11.09 -20.88
C GLN A 986 45.89 -12.10 -21.83
N SER A 987 47.04 -11.71 -22.40
CA SER A 987 47.74 -12.50 -23.43
C SER A 987 48.97 -13.18 -22.85
N THR A 988 49.22 -14.42 -23.24
CA THR A 988 50.50 -15.10 -22.94
C THR A 988 51.08 -15.73 -24.19
N TRP A 989 52.41 -15.80 -24.22
CA TRP A 989 53.15 -16.21 -25.40
C TRP A 989 53.90 -17.50 -25.17
N PHE A 990 53.82 -18.37 -26.17
CA PHE A 990 54.52 -19.63 -26.21
C PHE A 990 55.32 -19.77 -27.49
N LYS A 991 56.37 -20.59 -27.44
CA LYS A 991 57.24 -20.87 -28.59
C LYS A 991 57.31 -22.37 -28.82
N VAL A 992 57.09 -22.81 -30.05
CA VAL A 992 57.19 -24.22 -30.43
C VAL A 992 58.15 -24.41 -31.60
N GLN A 993 58.98 -25.45 -31.49
CA GLN A 993 59.85 -25.95 -32.55
C GLN A 993 59.59 -27.45 -32.68
N THR A 994 59.62 -27.97 -33.91
CA THR A 994 59.37 -29.38 -34.18
C THR A 994 60.54 -30.01 -34.94
N PRO A 995 60.81 -31.32 -34.76
CA PRO A 995 61.95 -31.98 -35.40
C PRO A 995 61.70 -32.35 -36.88
N ASP A 996 60.45 -32.51 -37.31
CA ASP A 996 60.07 -32.93 -38.67
C ASP A 996 58.77 -32.30 -39.15
N ALA A 997 58.66 -32.14 -40.47
CA ALA A 997 57.52 -31.49 -41.12
C ALA A 997 56.24 -32.34 -41.01
N ARG A 998 55.32 -31.97 -40.13
CA ARG A 998 54.05 -32.70 -39.91
C ARG A 998 52.89 -31.75 -39.58
N SER A 999 51.67 -32.27 -39.72
CA SER A 999 50.45 -31.63 -39.18
C SER A 999 50.36 -31.89 -37.68
N TYR A 1000 50.32 -30.82 -36.88
CA TYR A 1000 50.14 -30.88 -35.43
C TYR A 1000 48.74 -30.37 -35.09
N THR A 1001 48.06 -31.08 -34.18
CA THR A 1001 46.75 -30.66 -33.66
C THR A 1001 46.98 -29.88 -32.38
N PHE A 1002 46.43 -28.66 -32.31
CA PHE A 1002 46.47 -27.82 -31.13
C PHE A 1002 45.15 -27.94 -30.39
N THR A 1003 45.20 -28.32 -29.12
CA THR A 1003 44.02 -28.45 -28.27
C THR A 1003 44.22 -27.68 -26.98
N THR A 1004 43.19 -26.96 -26.55
CA THR A 1004 43.11 -26.36 -25.22
C THR A 1004 42.16 -27.18 -24.36
N PHE A 1005 42.67 -27.86 -23.34
CA PHE A 1005 41.85 -28.67 -22.43
C PHE A 1005 41.96 -28.16 -21.00
N GLY A 1006 40.83 -28.21 -20.27
CA GLY A 1006 40.83 -27.92 -18.84
C GLY A 1006 41.02 -26.45 -18.44
N SER A 1007 40.71 -25.50 -19.32
CA SER A 1007 40.75 -24.06 -19.02
C SER A 1007 39.52 -23.60 -18.23
N SER A 1008 39.69 -22.60 -17.36
CA SER A 1008 38.60 -21.94 -16.63
C SER A 1008 37.90 -20.82 -17.43
N PHE A 1009 38.31 -20.62 -18.69
CA PHE A 1009 37.78 -19.62 -19.62
C PHE A 1009 37.80 -20.17 -21.05
N ARG A 1010 37.19 -19.45 -22.00
CA ARG A 1010 37.26 -19.78 -23.44
C ARG A 1010 38.51 -19.14 -24.06
N PRO A 1011 39.54 -19.92 -24.42
CA PRO A 1011 40.77 -19.37 -24.97
C PRO A 1011 40.60 -19.01 -26.44
N PHE A 1012 41.21 -17.90 -26.83
CA PHE A 1012 41.55 -17.56 -28.20
C PHE A 1012 42.99 -17.97 -28.45
N VAL A 1013 43.24 -18.77 -29.49
CA VAL A 1013 44.58 -19.24 -29.84
C VAL A 1013 44.93 -18.78 -31.24
N ALA A 1014 46.15 -18.25 -31.39
CA ALA A 1014 46.68 -17.90 -32.70
C ALA A 1014 48.16 -18.27 -32.82
N ILE A 1015 48.61 -18.56 -34.04
CA ILE A 1015 49.99 -18.97 -34.32
C ILE A 1015 50.61 -18.08 -35.39
N SER A 1016 51.91 -17.81 -35.26
CA SER A 1016 52.72 -17.13 -36.26
C SER A 1016 53.92 -17.98 -36.64
N ASP A 1017 54.29 -17.95 -37.93
CA ASP A 1017 55.42 -18.69 -38.50
C ASP A 1017 56.71 -17.87 -38.56
N GLY A 1018 56.86 -16.96 -37.61
CA GLY A 1018 58.00 -16.10 -37.42
C GLY A 1018 57.76 -15.25 -36.18
N PHE A 1019 58.67 -14.31 -35.89
CA PHE A 1019 58.44 -13.38 -34.79
C PHE A 1019 57.20 -12.50 -35.13
N PRO A 1020 56.13 -12.50 -34.31
CA PRO A 1020 54.85 -11.88 -34.67
C PRO A 1020 54.90 -10.36 -34.93
N GLY A 1021 55.98 -9.69 -34.52
CA GLY A 1021 56.19 -8.27 -34.83
C GLY A 1021 56.49 -8.00 -36.30
N TYR A 1022 56.79 -9.04 -37.09
CA TYR A 1022 57.19 -8.96 -38.50
C TYR A 1022 56.37 -9.86 -39.43
N THR A 1023 55.55 -10.77 -38.88
CA THR A 1023 54.80 -11.78 -39.63
C THR A 1023 53.34 -11.79 -39.15
N GLY A 1024 52.39 -12.08 -40.04
CA GLY A 1024 50.97 -12.20 -39.68
C GLY A 1024 50.73 -13.34 -38.69
N MET A 1025 49.56 -13.33 -38.06
CA MET A 1025 49.12 -14.46 -37.25
C MET A 1025 47.95 -15.18 -37.92
N LYS A 1026 47.79 -16.45 -37.59
CA LYS A 1026 46.67 -17.29 -38.03
C LYS A 1026 45.86 -17.74 -36.81
N TYR A 1027 44.53 -17.60 -36.85
CA TYR A 1027 43.67 -18.17 -35.82
C TYR A 1027 43.72 -19.70 -35.86
N LEU A 1028 43.79 -20.31 -34.68
CA LEU A 1028 43.70 -21.75 -34.50
C LEU A 1028 42.47 -22.06 -33.63
N PRO A 1029 41.39 -22.62 -34.20
CA PRO A 1029 40.30 -23.14 -33.38
C PRO A 1029 40.78 -24.33 -32.55
N ASP A 1030 40.08 -24.64 -31.47
CA ASP A 1030 40.38 -25.82 -30.65
C ASP A 1030 40.26 -27.11 -31.48
N GLY A 1031 41.26 -27.98 -31.40
CA GLY A 1031 41.41 -29.14 -32.29
C GLY A 1031 41.89 -28.79 -33.71
N GLY A 1032 42.24 -27.53 -33.97
CA GLY A 1032 42.76 -27.06 -35.25
C GLY A 1032 44.13 -27.65 -35.58
N GLN A 1033 44.35 -27.92 -36.87
CA GLN A 1033 45.61 -28.48 -37.37
C GLN A 1033 46.47 -27.42 -38.04
N TYR A 1034 47.78 -27.48 -37.80
CA TYR A 1034 48.77 -26.61 -38.45
C TYR A 1034 50.02 -27.39 -38.83
N ILE A 1035 50.54 -27.15 -40.04
CA ILE A 1035 51.76 -27.81 -40.53
C ILE A 1035 52.97 -27.02 -40.04
N LEU A 1036 53.74 -27.62 -39.14
CA LEU A 1036 54.98 -27.05 -38.62
C LEU A 1036 56.17 -27.58 -39.41
N GLN A 1037 57.08 -26.69 -39.79
CA GLN A 1037 58.33 -27.03 -40.47
C GLN A 1037 59.43 -27.37 -39.46
N PRO A 1038 60.36 -28.28 -39.81
CA PRO A 1038 61.42 -28.71 -38.91
C PRO A 1038 62.35 -27.55 -38.53
N ASN A 1039 62.72 -27.47 -37.26
CA ASN A 1039 63.68 -26.50 -36.70
C ASN A 1039 63.32 -25.02 -36.96
N LYS A 1040 62.05 -24.72 -37.25
CA LYS A 1040 61.54 -23.36 -37.40
C LYS A 1040 60.82 -22.91 -36.12
N ASP A 1041 61.01 -21.65 -35.76
CA ASP A 1041 60.34 -21.01 -34.63
C ASP A 1041 58.91 -20.63 -34.99
N TYR A 1042 57.96 -21.16 -34.22
CA TYR A 1042 56.56 -20.73 -34.25
C TYR A 1042 56.18 -20.13 -32.90
N TYR A 1043 55.44 -19.03 -32.95
CA TYR A 1043 54.96 -18.31 -31.77
C TYR A 1043 53.46 -18.51 -31.65
N VAL A 1044 53.01 -18.96 -30.47
CA VAL A 1044 51.61 -19.23 -30.17
C VAL A 1044 51.14 -18.22 -29.12
N LEU A 1045 50.10 -17.47 -29.44
CA LEU A 1045 49.39 -16.59 -28.53
C LEU A 1045 48.21 -17.35 -27.92
N ILE A 1046 48.02 -17.22 -26.60
CA ILE A 1046 46.78 -17.58 -25.91
C ILE A 1046 46.21 -16.31 -25.26
N ASP A 1047 44.96 -15.99 -25.55
CA ASP A 1047 44.21 -14.84 -24.99
C ASP A 1047 42.84 -15.30 -24.45
N ALA A 1048 42.20 -14.50 -23.60
CA ALA A 1048 40.84 -14.75 -23.12
C ALA A 1048 39.81 -13.86 -23.83
N LEU A 1049 38.82 -14.47 -24.49
CA LEU A 1049 37.65 -13.78 -25.02
C LEU A 1049 36.69 -13.43 -23.86
N VAL A 1050 36.92 -12.30 -23.19
CA VAL A 1050 35.98 -11.77 -22.18
C VAL A 1050 35.02 -10.77 -22.86
N PRO A 1051 33.70 -10.73 -22.56
CA PRO A 1051 32.77 -9.73 -23.12
C PRO A 1051 32.86 -8.33 -22.48
N PRO A 1052 32.45 -7.25 -23.19
CA PRO A 1052 32.31 -5.85 -22.72
C PRO A 1052 31.79 -5.64 -21.29
N THR A 1053 30.76 -6.38 -20.92
CA THR A 1053 30.02 -6.18 -19.68
C THR A 1053 30.66 -6.85 -18.45
N GLN A 1054 31.66 -7.72 -18.64
CA GLN A 1054 32.33 -8.44 -17.55
C GLN A 1054 33.72 -7.87 -17.18
N TYR A 1055 34.23 -6.88 -17.94
CA TYR A 1055 35.62 -6.39 -17.82
C TYR A 1055 35.96 -5.62 -16.53
N ILE A 1056 35.00 -4.89 -15.94
CA ILE A 1056 35.24 -4.09 -14.72
C ILE A 1056 35.23 -5.00 -13.46
N ASN A 1057 34.63 -6.18 -13.58
CA ASN A 1057 34.56 -7.18 -12.51
C ASN A 1057 35.69 -8.22 -12.57
N SER A 1058 36.40 -8.35 -13.69
CA SER A 1058 37.40 -9.42 -13.89
C SER A 1058 38.78 -9.17 -13.28
N PHE A 1059 39.09 -7.97 -12.80
CA PHE A 1059 40.34 -7.65 -12.09
C PHE A 1059 40.26 -7.89 -10.58
N GLY A 1060 39.65 -9.00 -10.17
CA GLY A 1060 39.56 -9.39 -8.77
C GLY A 1060 38.50 -10.47 -8.57
N ARG A 1061 38.95 -11.74 -8.52
CA ARG A 1061 38.16 -12.97 -8.46
C ARG A 1061 37.32 -13.26 -9.71
N LEU A 1062 37.63 -14.38 -10.38
CA LEU A 1062 36.57 -15.14 -11.04
C LEU A 1062 35.51 -15.46 -9.98
N PRO A 1063 34.21 -15.28 -10.25
CA PRO A 1063 33.18 -15.65 -9.30
C PRO A 1063 33.41 -17.11 -8.89
N THR A 1064 33.43 -17.34 -7.58
CA THR A 1064 33.34 -18.68 -7.00
C THR A 1064 32.18 -19.40 -7.66
N LEU A 1065 32.47 -20.52 -8.32
CA LEU A 1065 31.48 -21.56 -8.57
C LEU A 1065 31.14 -22.26 -7.25
#